data_AF-A0A0G8VP51-F1
#
_entry.id   AF-A0A0G8VP51-F1
#
_cell.length_a   1.000
_cell.length_b   1.000
_cell.length_c   1.000
_cell.angle_alpha   90.00
_cell.angle_beta   90.00
_cell.angle_gamma   90.00
#
_symmetry.space_group_name_H-M   'P 1'
#
loop_
_entity.id
_entity.type
_entity.pdbx_description
1 polymer ?
#
loop_
_entity_poly.entity_id
_entity_poly.type
_entity_poly.pdbx_seq_one_letter_code
_entity_poly.pdbx_strand_id
1 'polypeptide(L)'
;MSTIDTTEKRERGDAALFDAAVLVAAMRAAFAKLAPRHLLRSPVMAVVMGGTLLAAVITASGHSHAGFGWAVTAILFVTVLFGNFAEAIAEARGRGQAASLRRARKDLVARRVETALGGRETRVPAAELRPGDYVMVSEGEFVPADGEIVRGVATINEAAVTGESAPVLREAGTDRSGVIGGTRVLSDEIVFKVTAEPGHSFLDRMIALVEGANRQKTPNEIALTLLLAAMTLTFLIVVASLPAIAGFVGVTLDPLLLIALLVCLIPTTIGGLLPAIGIAGMNRALSANVLAKSGKAVEVAGDVDVLLLDKTGTITYGDRQATTFHPLAGVDRAQLRDAAMLASLADPTPEGKSIVKLARQQGAVAVEAEGGHFIAFTAQTRMSGVDIGGRSIRKGAGDAIVAYVQAQGATVSPELQGRIEEVARGGATPLVVAEGRHVLGVVELSDVVKQGIKEKFAQLRAMGIKTVMITGDNPLTAAAIAAEAGVDDYIAQARPEDKLARIRAEQTGGRLVAMVGDGTNDAPALAQADVGLAMNSGTQAAKEAGNMVDLDSDPAKLLAVVEVGKQQLITRGALTTFSLANDVSKYFAILPALFAAAIPSMAALNVMQLSSPRHAVLAALIFNALIIPALIPLALRGVRFRPSSATALLRRNMLIYGVGGVLLPFAAIKVIDLALVAVLGA
;
A
#
# COMPACT_ATOMS: atom_id res chain seq x y z
N MET A 1 -16.11 16.05 9.61
CA MET A 1 -15.29 16.90 8.71
C MET A 1 -14.54 16.14 7.61
N SER A 2 -14.44 14.79 7.61
CA SER A 2 -13.64 14.05 6.60
C SER A 2 -14.32 13.72 5.26
N THR A 3 -15.61 14.01 5.10
CA THR A 3 -16.36 13.72 3.87
C THR A 3 -16.27 14.80 2.80
N ILE A 4 -15.91 16.04 3.14
CA ILE A 4 -15.81 17.14 2.17
C ILE A 4 -14.46 17.10 1.44
N ASP A 5 -13.36 16.84 2.17
CA ASP A 5 -11.99 16.80 1.66
C ASP A 5 -11.72 15.62 0.68
N THR A 6 -12.49 14.52 0.82
CA THR A 6 -12.43 13.38 -0.12
C THR A 6 -13.13 13.65 -1.44
N THR A 7 -13.96 14.69 -1.53
CA THR A 7 -14.71 15.04 -2.76
C THR A 7 -13.88 15.98 -3.65
N GLU A 8 -13.23 17.00 -3.07
CA GLU A 8 -12.34 17.93 -3.80
C GLU A 8 -11.06 17.27 -4.34
N LYS A 9 -10.41 16.38 -3.57
CA LYS A 9 -9.27 15.58 -4.07
C LYS A 9 -9.65 14.70 -5.26
N ARG A 10 -10.94 14.36 -5.38
CA ARG A 10 -11.47 13.44 -6.40
C ARG A 10 -11.80 14.14 -7.70
N GLU A 11 -12.33 15.37 -7.65
CA GLU A 11 -12.55 16.20 -8.84
C GLU A 11 -11.21 16.58 -9.52
N ARG A 12 -10.17 16.90 -8.72
CA ARG A 12 -8.81 17.09 -9.25
C ARG A 12 -8.20 15.83 -9.87
N GLY A 13 -8.48 14.66 -9.31
CA GLY A 13 -8.03 13.36 -9.84
C GLY A 13 -8.73 12.95 -11.15
N ASP A 14 -9.96 13.41 -11.38
CA ASP A 14 -10.76 13.17 -12.58
C ASP A 14 -10.35 14.07 -13.75
N ALA A 15 -10.00 15.33 -13.49
CA ALA A 15 -9.39 16.20 -14.50
C ALA A 15 -8.02 15.68 -14.99
N ALA A 16 -7.24 15.06 -14.10
CA ALA A 16 -5.94 14.47 -14.43
C ALA A 16 -6.03 13.13 -15.19
N LEU A 17 -7.17 12.40 -15.11
CA LEU A 17 -7.39 11.15 -15.87
C LEU A 17 -7.53 11.39 -17.37
N PHE A 18 -7.93 12.60 -17.77
CA PHE A 18 -8.18 13.00 -19.15
C PHE A 18 -7.27 14.15 -19.61
N ASP A 19 -6.10 14.29 -19.01
CA ASP A 19 -5.07 15.18 -19.55
C ASP A 19 -4.74 14.74 -20.98
N ALA A 20 -4.87 15.67 -21.92
CA ALA A 20 -4.64 15.43 -23.34
C ALA A 20 -3.24 14.86 -23.60
N ALA A 21 -2.23 15.27 -22.84
CA ALA A 21 -0.86 14.76 -23.00
C ALA A 21 -0.77 13.27 -22.60
N VAL A 22 -1.43 12.88 -21.50
CA VAL A 22 -1.47 11.49 -21.01
C VAL A 22 -2.24 10.61 -21.98
N LEU A 23 -3.38 11.10 -22.51
CA LEU A 23 -4.19 10.38 -23.49
C LEU A 23 -3.42 10.14 -24.80
N VAL A 24 -2.71 11.15 -25.32
CA VAL A 24 -1.91 11.01 -26.54
C VAL A 24 -0.76 10.01 -26.34
N ALA A 25 -0.07 10.06 -25.20
CA ALA A 25 0.99 9.11 -24.88
C ALA A 25 0.45 7.68 -24.75
N ALA A 26 -0.70 7.50 -24.08
CA ALA A 26 -1.36 6.21 -23.94
C ALA A 26 -1.82 5.65 -25.28
N MET A 27 -2.34 6.49 -26.18
CA MET A 27 -2.69 6.09 -27.54
C MET A 27 -1.47 5.59 -28.32
N ARG A 28 -0.34 6.32 -28.31
CA ARG A 28 0.90 5.86 -28.98
C ARG A 28 1.39 4.52 -28.41
N ALA A 29 1.35 4.37 -27.09
CA ALA A 29 1.71 3.12 -26.44
C ALA A 29 0.76 1.97 -26.78
N ALA A 30 -0.54 2.22 -26.95
CA ALA A 30 -1.51 1.20 -27.35
C ALA A 30 -1.19 0.57 -28.71
N PHE A 31 -0.72 1.39 -29.66
CA PHE A 31 -0.24 0.91 -30.97
C PHE A 31 1.07 0.13 -30.83
N ALA A 32 2.03 0.58 -30.01
CA ALA A 32 3.26 -0.17 -29.77
C ALA A 32 3.00 -1.57 -29.17
N LYS A 33 1.93 -1.70 -28.38
CA LYS A 33 1.46 -2.96 -27.78
C LYS A 33 0.77 -3.93 -28.76
N LEU A 34 0.65 -3.58 -30.05
CA LEU A 34 0.24 -4.52 -31.10
C LEU A 34 1.34 -5.52 -31.46
N ALA A 35 2.57 -5.35 -30.95
CA ALA A 35 3.66 -6.28 -31.19
C ALA A 35 3.27 -7.72 -30.77
N PRO A 36 3.55 -8.75 -31.59
CA PRO A 36 3.11 -10.13 -31.34
C PRO A 36 3.51 -10.66 -29.96
N ARG A 37 4.71 -10.29 -29.49
CA ARG A 37 5.24 -10.68 -28.17
C ARG A 37 4.36 -10.19 -27.02
N HIS A 38 3.69 -9.04 -27.16
CA HIS A 38 2.78 -8.51 -26.14
C HIS A 38 1.43 -9.22 -26.20
N LEU A 39 0.85 -9.34 -27.40
CA LEU A 39 -0.44 -9.97 -27.61
C LEU A 39 -0.48 -11.43 -27.11
N LEU A 40 0.59 -12.20 -27.34
CA LEU A 40 0.67 -13.60 -26.88
C LEU A 40 0.63 -13.76 -25.35
N ARG A 41 0.84 -12.70 -24.57
CA ARG A 41 0.70 -12.72 -23.09
C ARG A 41 -0.76 -12.63 -22.64
N SER A 42 -1.67 -12.26 -23.53
CA SER A 42 -3.12 -12.21 -23.31
C SER A 42 -3.83 -13.10 -24.34
N PRO A 43 -4.15 -14.36 -23.99
CA PRO A 43 -4.70 -15.33 -24.94
C PRO A 43 -6.01 -14.85 -25.58
N VAL A 44 -6.84 -14.15 -24.80
CA VAL A 44 -8.09 -13.53 -25.26
C VAL A 44 -7.82 -12.53 -26.39
N MET A 45 -6.92 -11.56 -26.16
CA MET A 45 -6.64 -10.50 -27.14
C MET A 45 -5.90 -11.03 -28.37
N ALA A 46 -5.07 -12.08 -28.20
CA ALA A 46 -4.43 -12.78 -29.30
C ALA A 46 -5.46 -13.42 -30.25
N VAL A 47 -6.51 -14.07 -29.73
CA VAL A 47 -7.59 -14.65 -30.55
C VAL A 47 -8.37 -13.56 -31.29
N VAL A 48 -8.68 -12.44 -30.64
CA VAL A 48 -9.34 -11.29 -31.30
C VAL A 48 -8.48 -10.73 -32.44
N MET A 49 -7.17 -10.57 -32.23
CA MET A 49 -6.26 -10.12 -33.28
C MET A 49 -6.16 -11.15 -34.42
N GLY A 50 -6.09 -12.44 -34.12
CA GLY A 50 -6.13 -13.50 -35.12
C GLY A 50 -7.42 -13.46 -35.96
N GLY A 51 -8.57 -13.29 -35.31
CA GLY A 51 -9.86 -13.08 -35.98
C GLY A 51 -9.88 -11.81 -36.82
N THR A 52 -9.27 -10.72 -36.35
CA THR A 52 -9.13 -9.46 -37.09
C THR A 52 -8.35 -9.66 -38.39
N LEU A 53 -7.19 -10.33 -38.33
CA LEU A 53 -6.36 -10.62 -39.49
C LEU A 53 -7.09 -11.55 -40.47
N LEU A 54 -7.76 -12.59 -39.97
CA LEU A 54 -8.52 -13.51 -40.79
C LEU A 54 -9.70 -12.80 -41.50
N ALA A 55 -10.43 -11.94 -40.79
CA ALA A 55 -11.51 -11.14 -41.37
C ALA A 55 -10.98 -10.20 -42.47
N ALA A 56 -9.82 -9.57 -42.27
CA ALA A 56 -9.16 -8.74 -43.27
C ALA A 56 -8.80 -9.54 -44.53
N VAL A 57 -8.25 -10.75 -44.37
CA VAL A 57 -7.88 -11.64 -45.49
C VAL A 57 -9.11 -12.13 -46.26
N ILE A 58 -10.18 -12.52 -45.57
CA ILE A 58 -11.45 -12.94 -46.19
C ILE A 58 -12.06 -11.78 -47.00
N THR A 59 -12.01 -10.57 -46.45
CA THR A 59 -12.51 -9.37 -47.13
C THR A 59 -11.66 -9.02 -48.35
N ALA A 60 -10.33 -9.01 -48.20
CA ALA A 60 -9.40 -8.68 -49.28
C ALA A 60 -9.40 -9.69 -50.43
N SER A 61 -9.69 -10.96 -50.13
CA SER A 61 -9.78 -12.04 -51.13
C SER A 61 -11.12 -12.08 -51.88
N GLY A 62 -12.06 -11.18 -51.57
CA GLY A 62 -13.35 -11.07 -52.28
C GLY A 62 -14.40 -12.10 -51.86
N HIS A 63 -14.16 -12.88 -50.81
CA HIS A 63 -15.11 -13.89 -50.29
C HIS A 63 -16.25 -13.29 -49.45
N SER A 64 -16.32 -11.96 -49.32
CA SER A 64 -17.36 -11.27 -48.56
C SER A 64 -17.65 -9.88 -49.13
N HIS A 65 -18.79 -9.28 -48.75
CA HIS A 65 -19.10 -7.91 -49.10
C HIS A 65 -18.10 -6.94 -48.47
N ALA A 66 -17.37 -6.20 -49.31
CA ALA A 66 -16.30 -5.31 -48.89
C ALA A 66 -16.71 -4.33 -47.77
N GLY A 67 -17.87 -3.68 -47.87
CA GLY A 67 -18.33 -2.74 -46.85
C GLY A 67 -18.53 -3.39 -45.47
N PHE A 68 -19.18 -4.55 -45.42
CA PHE A 68 -19.42 -5.27 -44.17
C PHE A 68 -18.12 -5.87 -43.61
N GLY A 69 -17.31 -6.52 -44.45
CA GLY A 69 -16.06 -7.15 -44.03
C GLY A 69 -15.03 -6.17 -43.49
N TRP A 70 -14.87 -4.99 -44.12
CA TRP A 70 -13.99 -3.93 -43.60
C TRP A 70 -14.54 -3.29 -42.33
N ALA A 71 -15.86 -3.14 -42.19
CA ALA A 71 -16.47 -2.66 -40.96
C ALA A 71 -16.21 -3.61 -39.78
N VAL A 72 -16.44 -4.91 -39.97
CA VAL A 72 -16.11 -5.95 -38.97
C VAL A 72 -14.63 -5.90 -38.62
N THR A 73 -13.75 -5.92 -39.62
CA THR A 73 -12.29 -5.86 -39.41
C THR A 73 -11.88 -4.63 -38.61
N ALA A 74 -12.41 -3.45 -38.94
CA ALA A 74 -12.11 -2.21 -38.24
C ALA A 74 -12.57 -2.24 -36.79
N ILE A 75 -13.79 -2.74 -36.51
CA ILE A 75 -14.31 -2.83 -35.14
C ILE A 75 -13.48 -3.80 -34.30
N LEU A 76 -13.11 -4.97 -34.86
CA LEU A 76 -12.26 -5.94 -34.17
C LEU A 76 -10.87 -5.35 -33.87
N PHE A 77 -10.27 -4.66 -34.85
CA PHE A 77 -8.98 -3.98 -34.65
C PHE A 77 -9.05 -2.91 -33.56
N VAL A 78 -10.10 -2.08 -33.57
CA VAL A 78 -10.33 -1.06 -32.54
C VAL A 78 -10.57 -1.70 -31.16
N THR A 79 -11.22 -2.86 -31.10
CA THR A 79 -11.40 -3.62 -29.85
C THR A 79 -10.05 -4.01 -29.25
N VAL A 80 -9.10 -4.46 -30.07
CA VAL A 80 -7.73 -4.75 -29.63
C VAL A 80 -7.04 -3.51 -29.09
N LEU A 81 -7.16 -2.39 -29.82
CA LEU A 81 -6.59 -1.11 -29.41
C LEU A 81 -7.17 -0.61 -28.09
N PHE A 82 -8.47 -0.75 -27.83
CA PHE A 82 -9.07 -0.32 -26.57
C PHE A 82 -8.56 -1.10 -25.35
N GLY A 83 -8.33 -2.41 -25.49
CA GLY A 83 -7.68 -3.19 -24.43
C GLY A 83 -6.25 -2.73 -24.16
N ASN A 84 -5.45 -2.55 -25.21
CA ASN A 84 -4.09 -2.03 -25.09
C ASN A 84 -4.05 -0.62 -24.51
N PHE A 85 -5.03 0.22 -24.87
CA PHE A 85 -5.18 1.58 -24.35
C PHE A 85 -5.51 1.59 -22.86
N ALA A 86 -6.40 0.71 -22.38
CA ALA A 86 -6.70 0.56 -20.96
C ALA A 86 -5.47 0.20 -20.12
N GLU A 87 -4.60 -0.66 -20.65
CA GLU A 87 -3.33 -0.98 -20.01
C GLU A 87 -2.36 0.22 -20.05
N ALA A 88 -2.23 0.89 -21.19
CA ALA A 88 -1.32 2.02 -21.38
C ALA A 88 -1.68 3.23 -20.50
N ILE A 89 -2.97 3.53 -20.32
CA ILE A 89 -3.43 4.63 -19.45
C ILE A 89 -3.14 4.32 -17.98
N ALA A 90 -3.26 3.05 -17.56
CA ALA A 90 -2.92 2.62 -16.21
C ALA A 90 -1.43 2.80 -15.90
N GLU A 91 -0.55 2.46 -16.85
CA GLU A 91 0.90 2.68 -16.74
C GLU A 91 1.28 4.17 -16.76
N ALA A 92 0.65 4.96 -17.63
CA ALA A 92 0.97 6.38 -17.77
C ALA A 92 0.71 7.16 -16.47
N ARG A 93 -0.35 6.79 -15.73
CA ARG A 93 -0.64 7.36 -14.41
C ARG A 93 0.48 7.10 -13.40
N GLY A 94 1.09 5.91 -13.45
CA GLY A 94 2.26 5.61 -12.62
C GLY A 94 3.45 6.49 -12.98
N ARG A 95 3.81 6.56 -14.27
CA ARG A 95 5.03 7.24 -14.75
C ARG A 95 5.16 8.69 -14.29
N GLY A 96 4.07 9.43 -14.11
CA GLY A 96 4.10 10.80 -13.56
C GLY A 96 4.76 10.90 -12.18
N GLN A 97 4.43 9.98 -11.26
CA GLN A 97 5.06 9.89 -9.93
C GLN A 97 6.51 9.40 -10.00
N ALA A 98 6.82 8.46 -10.90
CA ALA A 98 8.20 8.02 -11.10
C ALA A 98 9.10 9.15 -11.62
N ALA A 99 8.58 10.03 -12.49
CA ALA A 99 9.33 11.14 -13.04
C ALA A 99 9.71 12.19 -11.97
N SER A 100 8.82 12.48 -11.00
CA SER A 100 9.16 13.36 -9.87
C SER A 100 10.22 12.73 -8.97
N LEU A 101 10.12 11.43 -8.69
CA LEU A 101 11.13 10.70 -7.89
C LEU A 101 12.50 10.67 -8.57
N ARG A 102 12.55 10.49 -9.90
CA ARG A 102 13.80 10.55 -10.68
C ARG A 102 14.49 11.92 -10.63
N ARG A 103 13.71 13.00 -10.66
CA ARG A 103 14.26 14.37 -10.60
C ARG A 103 14.97 14.64 -9.26
N ALA A 104 14.49 14.07 -8.16
CA ALA A 104 15.13 14.20 -6.85
C ALA A 104 16.53 13.54 -6.78
N ARG A 105 16.84 12.60 -7.69
CA ARG A 105 18.12 11.86 -7.70
C ARG A 105 19.14 12.39 -8.72
N LYS A 106 18.70 12.92 -9.87
CA LYS A 106 19.62 13.28 -10.95
C LYS A 106 20.64 14.32 -10.47
N ASP A 107 21.91 14.03 -10.76
CA ASP A 107 23.07 14.94 -10.62
C ASP A 107 23.59 15.18 -9.18
N LEU A 108 23.34 14.24 -8.26
CA LEU A 108 23.97 14.29 -6.93
C LEU A 108 25.46 13.88 -6.97
N VAL A 109 26.30 14.70 -6.33
CA VAL A 109 27.73 14.42 -6.11
C VAL A 109 27.91 14.04 -4.64
N ALA A 110 28.51 12.88 -4.39
CA ALA A 110 28.76 12.35 -3.06
C ALA A 110 30.17 12.70 -2.56
N ARG A 111 30.28 13.03 -1.28
CA ARG A 111 31.56 13.22 -0.58
C ARG A 111 31.97 11.92 0.09
N ARG A 112 32.69 11.07 -0.64
CA ARG A 112 33.16 9.77 -0.14
C ARG A 112 34.39 9.96 0.74
N VAL A 113 34.37 9.36 1.94
CA VAL A 113 35.47 9.36 2.91
C VAL A 113 36.04 7.95 3.06
N GLU A 114 37.30 7.84 3.44
CA GLU A 114 37.99 6.53 3.53
C GLU A 114 37.51 5.66 4.70
N THR A 115 37.12 6.27 5.83
CA THR A 115 36.70 5.53 7.03
C THR A 115 35.51 6.19 7.74
N ALA A 116 34.87 5.46 8.66
CA ALA A 116 33.77 5.96 9.49
C ALA A 116 34.19 7.14 10.40
N LEU A 117 35.47 7.25 10.74
CA LEU A 117 36.05 8.32 11.56
C LEU A 117 36.44 9.56 10.71
N GLY A 118 36.19 9.53 9.41
CA GLY A 118 36.66 10.53 8.46
C GLY A 118 37.94 10.10 7.75
N GLY A 119 38.56 11.03 7.01
CA GLY A 119 39.76 10.78 6.21
C GLY A 119 39.79 11.63 4.96
N ARG A 120 40.54 11.20 3.94
CA ARG A 120 40.62 11.92 2.66
C ARG A 120 39.25 11.92 1.97
N GLU A 121 38.74 13.11 1.68
CA GLU A 121 37.48 13.27 0.94
C GLU A 121 37.73 13.14 -0.56
N THR A 122 36.89 12.36 -1.24
CA THR A 122 36.84 12.27 -2.70
C THR A 122 35.42 12.53 -3.18
N ARG A 123 35.27 13.48 -4.11
CA ARG A 123 33.99 13.78 -4.75
C ARG A 123 33.77 12.81 -5.90
N VAL A 124 32.71 12.01 -5.79
CA VAL A 124 32.33 11.02 -6.81
C VAL A 124 30.86 11.18 -7.18
N PRO A 125 30.46 10.91 -8.43
CA PRO A 125 29.05 10.84 -8.78
C PRO A 125 28.31 9.82 -7.90
N ALA A 126 27.10 10.13 -7.45
CA ALA A 126 26.30 9.23 -6.61
C ALA A 126 26.05 7.85 -7.26
N ALA A 127 26.09 7.77 -8.59
CA ALA A 127 25.95 6.52 -9.35
C ALA A 127 27.14 5.57 -9.22
N GLU A 128 28.32 6.06 -8.81
CA GLU A 128 29.54 5.25 -8.63
C GLU A 128 29.68 4.68 -7.22
N LEU A 129 28.83 5.11 -6.28
CA LEU A 129 28.83 4.60 -4.91
C LEU A 129 28.50 3.11 -4.87
N ARG A 130 29.24 2.36 -4.06
CA ARG A 130 29.03 0.91 -3.86
C ARG A 130 28.72 0.61 -2.39
N PRO A 131 28.03 -0.51 -2.11
CA PRO A 131 27.86 -0.97 -0.73
C PRO A 131 29.20 -1.05 0.00
N GLY A 132 29.25 -0.50 1.21
CA GLY A 132 30.47 -0.42 2.02
C GLY A 132 31.23 0.90 1.93
N ASP A 133 30.95 1.76 0.94
CA ASP A 133 31.52 3.11 0.89
C ASP A 133 31.01 3.95 2.08
N TYR A 134 31.86 4.83 2.62
CA TYR A 134 31.46 5.82 3.63
C TYR A 134 31.28 7.18 2.98
N VAL A 135 30.16 7.84 3.27
CA VAL A 135 29.80 9.14 2.69
C VAL A 135 29.47 10.12 3.80
N MET A 136 30.05 11.32 3.69
CA MET A 136 29.79 12.43 4.59
C MET A 136 28.76 13.37 3.97
N VAL A 137 27.76 13.76 4.76
CA VAL A 137 26.70 14.68 4.35
C VAL A 137 26.51 15.72 5.44
N SER A 138 26.55 16.99 5.06
CA SER A 138 26.40 18.13 5.98
C SER A 138 25.04 18.78 5.79
N GLU A 139 24.66 19.63 6.73
CA GLU A 139 23.45 20.46 6.65
C GLU A 139 23.26 21.11 5.26
N GLY A 140 22.04 20.98 4.73
CA GLY A 140 21.64 21.52 3.43
C GLY A 140 21.89 20.58 2.25
N GLU A 141 22.72 19.55 2.40
CA GLU A 141 23.01 18.58 1.34
C GLU A 141 21.97 17.46 1.24
N PHE A 142 21.92 16.83 0.06
CA PHE A 142 21.11 15.64 -0.16
C PHE A 142 21.90 14.37 0.11
N VAL A 143 21.23 13.38 0.69
CA VAL A 143 21.77 12.04 0.88
C VAL A 143 21.90 11.38 -0.52
N PRO A 144 23.10 11.00 -0.98
CA PRO A 144 23.31 10.54 -2.36
C PRO A 144 22.92 9.07 -2.61
N ALA A 145 22.90 8.24 -1.57
CA ALA A 145 22.56 6.81 -1.66
C ALA A 145 21.94 6.34 -0.34
N ASP A 146 21.22 5.21 -0.38
CA ASP A 146 20.71 4.59 0.84
C ASP A 146 21.85 4.03 1.69
N GLY A 147 21.68 4.09 3.01
CA GLY A 147 22.68 3.55 3.92
C GLY A 147 22.28 3.63 5.39
N GLU A 148 23.28 3.44 6.22
CA GLU A 148 23.15 3.45 7.67
C GLU A 148 24.15 4.43 8.30
N ILE A 149 23.68 5.34 9.15
CA ILE A 149 24.52 6.29 9.86
C ILE A 149 25.42 5.51 10.82
N VAL A 150 26.73 5.67 10.62
CA VAL A 150 27.76 5.09 11.48
C VAL A 150 28.34 6.12 12.45
N ARG A 151 28.15 7.42 12.17
CA ARG A 151 28.60 8.53 13.01
C ARG A 151 27.68 9.74 12.86
N GLY A 152 27.36 10.37 13.99
CA GLY A 152 26.60 11.61 14.06
C GLY A 152 25.11 11.41 14.29
N VAL A 153 24.42 12.53 14.45
CA VAL A 153 22.97 12.66 14.58
C VAL A 153 22.56 13.84 13.72
N ALA A 154 21.46 13.71 12.99
CA ALA A 154 20.95 14.79 12.15
C ALA A 154 19.43 14.72 12.04
N THR A 155 18.81 15.87 11.81
CA THR A 155 17.44 15.94 11.33
C THR A 155 17.41 15.86 9.80
N ILE A 156 16.55 15.02 9.25
CA ILE A 156 16.45 14.76 7.81
C ILE A 156 15.03 15.05 7.34
N ASN A 157 14.92 15.78 6.22
CA ASN A 157 13.69 15.98 5.51
C ASN A 157 13.47 14.83 4.50
N GLU A 158 12.52 13.95 4.82
CA GLU A 158 12.14 12.83 3.97
C GLU A 158 10.96 13.14 3.02
N ALA A 159 10.56 14.41 2.86
CA ALA A 159 9.37 14.81 2.09
C ALA A 159 9.37 14.32 0.62
N ALA A 160 10.54 14.14 0.02
CA ALA A 160 10.65 13.60 -1.34
C ALA A 160 10.14 12.15 -1.46
N VAL A 161 10.11 11.42 -0.34
CA VAL A 161 9.73 10.00 -0.25
C VAL A 161 8.39 9.84 0.45
N THR A 162 8.20 10.47 1.61
CA THR A 162 6.98 10.33 2.43
C THR A 162 5.89 11.33 2.03
N GLY A 163 6.24 12.44 1.39
CA GLY A 163 5.34 13.56 1.13
C GLY A 163 5.04 14.42 2.37
N GLU A 164 5.54 14.05 3.54
CA GLU A 164 5.38 14.83 4.78
C GLU A 164 6.55 15.81 4.98
N SER A 165 6.24 17.03 5.38
CA SER A 165 7.24 18.10 5.56
C SER A 165 7.92 18.11 6.94
N ALA A 166 7.49 17.24 7.86
CA ALA A 166 8.05 17.19 9.20
C ALA A 166 9.44 16.52 9.18
N PRO A 167 10.46 17.14 9.79
CA PRO A 167 11.80 16.57 9.84
C PRO A 167 11.88 15.38 10.81
N VAL A 168 12.64 14.35 10.43
CA VAL A 168 12.83 13.12 11.22
C VAL A 168 14.25 13.09 11.78
N LEU A 169 14.40 12.78 13.07
CA LEU A 169 15.70 12.61 13.72
C LEU A 169 16.27 11.22 13.40
N ARG A 170 17.51 11.17 12.93
CA ARG A 170 18.26 9.94 12.61
C ARG A 170 19.60 9.94 13.34
N GLU A 171 19.98 8.83 13.95
CA GLU A 171 21.14 8.73 14.85
C GLU A 171 21.90 7.41 14.68
N ALA A 172 23.23 7.50 14.74
CA ALA A 172 24.12 6.34 14.71
C ALA A 172 23.87 5.36 15.88
N GLY A 173 23.93 4.06 15.61
CA GLY A 173 23.84 3.02 16.65
C GLY A 173 22.45 2.82 17.27
N THR A 174 21.42 3.42 16.67
CA THR A 174 20.00 3.21 17.04
C THR A 174 19.26 2.49 15.90
N ASP A 175 18.08 1.95 16.16
CA ASP A 175 17.22 1.38 15.10
C ASP A 175 16.76 2.43 14.05
N ARG A 176 17.00 3.72 14.33
CA ARG A 176 16.73 4.86 13.45
C ARG A 176 17.97 5.35 12.69
N SER A 177 19.01 4.55 12.57
CA SER A 177 20.23 4.89 11.83
C SER A 177 20.06 4.92 10.31
N GLY A 178 18.99 4.36 9.75
CA GLY A 178 18.79 4.27 8.30
C GLY A 178 18.53 5.62 7.61
N VAL A 179 19.22 5.87 6.49
CA VAL A 179 19.02 7.05 5.63
C VAL A 179 18.66 6.63 4.20
N ILE A 180 17.90 7.49 3.51
CA ILE A 180 17.35 7.22 2.18
C ILE A 180 17.93 8.22 1.18
N GLY A 181 18.41 7.72 0.04
CA GLY A 181 18.90 8.56 -1.05
C GLY A 181 17.83 9.53 -1.57
N GLY A 182 18.23 10.76 -1.87
CA GLY A 182 17.36 11.85 -2.34
C GLY A 182 16.63 12.63 -1.23
N THR A 183 16.83 12.27 0.05
CA THR A 183 16.36 13.05 1.21
C THR A 183 17.37 14.14 1.57
N ARG A 184 16.96 15.19 2.29
CA ARG A 184 17.82 16.36 2.59
C ARG A 184 18.17 16.42 4.07
N VAL A 185 19.46 16.55 4.39
CA VAL A 185 19.93 16.79 5.76
C VAL A 185 19.64 18.25 6.14
N LEU A 186 19.02 18.47 7.30
CA LEU A 186 18.59 19.78 7.78
C LEU A 186 19.40 20.31 8.94
N SER A 187 20.08 19.46 9.70
CA SER A 187 20.95 19.87 10.80
C SER A 187 22.16 18.96 10.88
N ASP A 188 23.25 19.52 11.40
CA ASP A 188 24.47 18.78 11.76
C ASP A 188 25.16 18.08 10.57
N GLU A 189 26.07 17.17 10.89
CA GLU A 189 26.82 16.37 9.92
C GLU A 189 26.76 14.90 10.30
N ILE A 190 26.53 14.05 9.29
CA ILE A 190 26.51 12.60 9.44
C ILE A 190 27.51 11.93 8.51
N VAL A 191 28.07 10.81 8.97
CA VAL A 191 28.75 9.85 8.10
C VAL A 191 27.94 8.57 8.10
N PHE A 192 27.57 8.12 6.91
CA PHE A 192 26.81 6.90 6.74
C PHE A 192 27.55 5.93 5.82
N LYS A 193 27.32 4.63 6.04
CA LYS A 193 27.83 3.54 5.20
C LYS A 193 26.76 3.19 4.18
N VAL A 194 27.12 3.20 2.90
CA VAL A 194 26.23 2.83 1.80
C VAL A 194 25.85 1.35 1.93
N THR A 195 24.56 1.05 1.84
CA THR A 195 24.05 -0.33 1.92
C THR A 195 23.48 -0.84 0.60
N ALA A 196 22.98 0.06 -0.26
CA ALA A 196 22.32 -0.32 -1.51
C ALA A 196 23.27 -0.28 -2.72
N GLU A 197 23.12 -1.24 -3.63
CA GLU A 197 23.78 -1.21 -4.94
C GLU A 197 23.15 -0.16 -5.89
N PRO A 198 23.92 0.39 -6.85
CA PRO A 198 23.37 1.24 -7.89
C PRO A 198 22.23 0.56 -8.65
N GLY A 199 21.07 1.22 -8.75
CA GLY A 199 19.87 0.66 -9.38
C GLY A 199 18.98 -0.15 -8.43
N HIS A 200 19.45 -0.40 -7.20
CA HIS A 200 18.71 -1.08 -6.15
C HIS A 200 18.44 -0.19 -4.93
N SER A 201 18.52 1.14 -5.08
CA SER A 201 18.11 2.08 -4.03
C SER A 201 16.59 2.03 -3.79
N PHE A 202 16.14 2.60 -2.68
CA PHE A 202 14.75 2.72 -2.30
C PHE A 202 13.95 3.47 -3.36
N LEU A 203 14.48 4.61 -3.83
CA LEU A 203 13.91 5.36 -4.95
C LEU A 203 13.84 4.52 -6.23
N ASP A 204 14.89 3.76 -6.56
CA ASP A 204 14.91 2.92 -7.76
C ASP A 204 13.86 1.82 -7.71
N ARG A 205 13.66 1.20 -6.54
CA ARG A 205 12.57 0.24 -6.32
C ARG A 205 11.21 0.90 -6.52
N MET A 206 10.98 2.10 -5.98
CA MET A 206 9.74 2.84 -6.22
C MET A 206 9.52 3.11 -7.71
N ILE A 207 10.55 3.57 -8.42
CA ILE A 207 10.49 3.84 -9.86
C ILE A 207 10.18 2.55 -10.64
N ALA A 208 10.88 1.45 -10.35
CA ALA A 208 10.68 0.17 -11.04
C ALA A 208 9.27 -0.41 -10.84
N LEU A 209 8.70 -0.25 -9.64
CA LEU A 209 7.34 -0.67 -9.31
C LEU A 209 6.31 0.13 -10.09
N VAL A 210 6.48 1.45 -10.11
CA VAL A 210 5.59 2.40 -10.78
C VAL A 210 5.64 2.26 -12.32
N GLU A 211 6.80 1.93 -12.87
CA GLU A 211 6.97 1.69 -14.31
C GLU A 211 6.55 0.28 -14.75
N GLY A 212 6.20 -0.59 -13.82
CA GLY A 212 5.73 -1.95 -14.11
C GLY A 212 6.81 -2.92 -14.58
N ALA A 213 8.09 -2.55 -14.48
CA ALA A 213 9.22 -3.34 -15.02
C ALA A 213 9.42 -4.69 -14.30
N ASN A 214 9.02 -4.79 -13.03
CA ASN A 214 9.14 -5.99 -12.19
C ASN A 214 7.79 -6.57 -11.71
N ARG A 215 6.69 -6.31 -12.44
CA ARG A 215 5.37 -6.82 -12.04
C ARG A 215 5.22 -8.31 -12.37
N GLN A 216 5.05 -9.12 -11.33
CA GLN A 216 4.55 -10.49 -11.47
C GLN A 216 3.01 -10.52 -11.47
N LYS A 217 2.41 -11.43 -12.23
CA LYS A 217 0.96 -11.66 -12.17
C LYS A 217 0.59 -12.19 -10.79
N THR A 218 -0.50 -11.68 -10.24
CA THR A 218 -0.98 -12.08 -8.91
C THR A 218 -1.75 -13.41 -8.96
N PRO A 219 -1.88 -14.15 -7.84
CA PRO A 219 -2.58 -15.44 -7.84
C PRO A 219 -3.99 -15.38 -8.45
N ASN A 220 -4.81 -14.40 -8.07
CA ASN A 220 -6.15 -14.21 -8.63
C ASN A 220 -6.10 -13.73 -10.10
N GLU A 221 -5.08 -12.97 -10.50
CA GLU A 221 -4.91 -12.60 -11.93
C GLU A 221 -4.57 -13.83 -12.77
N ILE A 222 -3.75 -14.74 -12.25
CA ILE A 222 -3.41 -16.01 -12.89
C ILE A 222 -4.66 -16.90 -12.98
N ALA A 223 -5.39 -17.08 -11.87
CA ALA A 223 -6.61 -17.89 -11.84
C ALA A 223 -7.65 -17.38 -12.83
N LEU A 224 -7.89 -16.07 -12.85
CA LEU A 224 -8.81 -15.46 -13.81
C LEU A 224 -8.29 -15.58 -15.24
N THR A 225 -6.99 -15.37 -15.50
CA THR A 225 -6.41 -15.58 -16.84
C THR A 225 -6.62 -17.01 -17.32
N LEU A 226 -6.46 -18.01 -16.45
CA LEU A 226 -6.68 -19.41 -16.77
C LEU A 226 -8.16 -19.69 -17.09
N LEU A 227 -9.08 -19.16 -16.28
CA LEU A 227 -10.52 -19.26 -16.54
C LEU A 227 -10.89 -18.65 -17.90
N LEU A 228 -10.41 -17.42 -18.18
CA LEU A 228 -10.68 -16.72 -19.43
C LEU A 228 -10.07 -17.47 -20.63
N ALA A 229 -8.88 -18.03 -20.49
CA ALA A 229 -8.24 -18.84 -21.53
C ALA A 229 -9.02 -20.13 -21.79
N ALA A 230 -9.47 -20.83 -20.74
CA ALA A 230 -10.29 -22.03 -20.86
C ALA A 230 -11.62 -21.73 -21.56
N MET A 231 -12.34 -20.68 -21.14
CA MET A 231 -13.58 -20.25 -21.80
C MET A 231 -13.34 -19.86 -23.27
N THR A 232 -12.24 -19.15 -23.55
CA THR A 232 -11.86 -18.75 -24.92
C THR A 232 -11.63 -19.98 -25.80
N LEU A 233 -10.91 -20.97 -25.29
CA LEU A 233 -10.67 -22.23 -25.99
C LEU A 233 -11.97 -23.00 -26.21
N THR A 234 -12.84 -23.08 -25.20
CA THR A 234 -14.15 -23.72 -25.32
C THR A 234 -14.99 -23.05 -26.42
N PHE A 235 -15.11 -21.72 -26.42
CA PHE A 235 -15.85 -21.02 -27.45
C PHE A 235 -15.21 -21.13 -28.84
N LEU A 236 -13.88 -21.14 -28.91
CA LEU A 236 -13.16 -21.37 -30.16
C LEU A 236 -13.51 -22.74 -30.75
N ILE A 237 -13.48 -23.80 -29.93
CA ILE A 237 -13.84 -25.17 -30.37
C ILE A 237 -15.32 -25.22 -30.80
N VAL A 238 -16.23 -24.63 -30.01
CA VAL A 238 -17.65 -24.59 -30.35
C VAL A 238 -17.87 -23.90 -31.70
N VAL A 239 -17.35 -22.68 -31.87
CA VAL A 239 -17.52 -21.92 -33.13
C VAL A 239 -16.82 -22.60 -34.31
N ALA A 240 -15.65 -23.18 -34.12
CA ALA A 240 -14.94 -23.91 -35.17
C ALA A 240 -15.66 -25.18 -35.61
N SER A 241 -16.47 -25.80 -34.73
CA SER A 241 -17.28 -26.97 -35.05
C SER A 241 -18.61 -26.65 -35.76
N LEU A 242 -19.12 -25.41 -35.61
CA LEU A 242 -20.41 -25.00 -36.19
C LEU A 242 -20.50 -25.19 -37.72
N PRO A 243 -19.48 -24.87 -38.55
CA PRO A 243 -19.53 -25.12 -39.99
C PRO A 243 -19.80 -26.59 -40.35
N ALA A 244 -19.19 -27.54 -39.63
CA ALA A 244 -19.38 -28.96 -39.90
C ALA A 244 -20.80 -29.42 -39.53
N ILE A 245 -21.31 -28.97 -38.39
CA ILE A 245 -22.67 -29.27 -37.92
C ILE A 245 -23.71 -28.63 -38.86
N ALA A 246 -23.52 -27.37 -39.22
CA ALA A 246 -24.40 -26.65 -40.14
C ALA A 246 -24.39 -27.30 -41.53
N GLY A 247 -23.22 -27.69 -42.03
CA GLY A 247 -23.09 -28.41 -43.30
C GLY A 247 -23.83 -29.74 -43.31
N PHE A 248 -23.82 -30.49 -42.20
CA PHE A 248 -24.58 -31.74 -42.06
C PHE A 248 -26.09 -31.54 -42.23
N VAL A 249 -26.63 -30.40 -41.78
CA VAL A 249 -28.05 -30.04 -41.95
C VAL A 249 -28.33 -29.18 -43.19
N GLY A 250 -27.35 -29.05 -44.10
CA GLY A 250 -27.49 -28.32 -45.37
C GLY A 250 -27.40 -26.80 -45.26
N VAL A 251 -26.85 -26.26 -44.17
CA VAL A 251 -26.73 -24.83 -43.91
C VAL A 251 -25.28 -24.37 -44.07
N THR A 252 -25.06 -23.32 -44.85
CA THR A 252 -23.75 -22.67 -44.98
C THR A 252 -23.69 -21.44 -44.07
N LEU A 253 -22.62 -21.33 -43.29
CA LEU A 253 -22.39 -20.20 -42.38
C LEU A 253 -21.32 -19.27 -42.94
N ASP A 254 -21.55 -17.96 -42.87
CA ASP A 254 -20.58 -16.95 -43.27
C ASP A 254 -19.39 -16.93 -42.29
N PRO A 255 -18.14 -17.16 -42.75
CA PRO A 255 -16.95 -17.09 -41.92
C PRO A 255 -16.80 -15.78 -41.14
N LEU A 256 -17.22 -14.63 -41.70
CA LEU A 256 -17.17 -13.35 -41.00
C LEU A 256 -18.14 -13.31 -39.82
N LEU A 257 -19.33 -13.89 -39.96
CA LEU A 257 -20.31 -13.98 -38.88
C LEU A 257 -19.83 -14.93 -37.78
N LEU A 258 -19.08 -15.98 -38.12
CA LEU A 258 -18.45 -16.87 -37.14
C LEU A 258 -17.33 -16.17 -36.36
N ILE A 259 -16.49 -15.38 -37.03
CA ILE A 259 -15.46 -14.56 -36.35
C ILE A 259 -16.15 -13.56 -35.41
N ALA A 260 -17.20 -12.88 -35.89
CA ALA A 260 -17.94 -11.93 -35.09
C ALA A 260 -18.61 -12.58 -33.87
N LEU A 261 -19.22 -13.76 -34.05
CA LEU A 261 -19.78 -14.58 -32.98
C LEU A 261 -18.70 -14.92 -31.95
N LEU A 262 -17.57 -15.48 -32.40
CA LEU A 262 -16.47 -15.86 -31.52
C LEU A 262 -16.00 -14.69 -30.65
N VAL A 263 -15.74 -13.52 -31.24
CA VAL A 263 -15.26 -12.35 -30.51
C VAL A 263 -16.31 -11.78 -29.56
N CYS A 264 -17.60 -11.90 -29.89
CA CYS A 264 -18.66 -11.50 -28.98
C CYS A 264 -18.79 -12.46 -27.78
N LEU A 265 -18.58 -13.76 -27.97
CA LEU A 265 -18.70 -14.76 -26.89
C LEU A 265 -17.48 -14.80 -25.97
N ILE A 266 -16.29 -14.55 -26.51
CA ILE A 266 -15.08 -14.51 -25.69
C ILE A 266 -15.18 -13.33 -24.70
N PRO A 267 -14.72 -13.50 -23.44
CA PRO A 267 -14.77 -12.45 -22.41
C PRO A 267 -13.72 -11.35 -22.63
N THR A 268 -13.79 -10.65 -23.76
CA THR A 268 -12.87 -9.59 -24.20
C THR A 268 -12.84 -8.40 -23.25
N THR A 269 -14.01 -8.03 -22.69
CA THR A 269 -14.16 -6.90 -21.78
C THR A 269 -13.23 -7.02 -20.58
N ILE A 270 -13.26 -8.17 -19.88
CA ILE A 270 -12.37 -8.40 -18.74
C ILE A 270 -10.95 -8.77 -19.19
N GLY A 271 -10.78 -9.48 -20.30
CA GLY A 271 -9.45 -9.82 -20.84
C GLY A 271 -8.59 -8.58 -21.16
N GLY A 272 -9.22 -7.50 -21.63
CA GLY A 272 -8.54 -6.22 -21.89
C GLY A 272 -8.33 -5.35 -20.64
N LEU A 273 -9.22 -5.44 -19.64
CA LEU A 273 -9.18 -4.56 -18.45
C LEU A 273 -8.37 -5.15 -17.29
N LEU A 274 -8.15 -6.47 -17.25
CA LEU A 274 -7.50 -7.15 -16.13
C LEU A 274 -6.11 -6.59 -15.78
N PRO A 275 -5.19 -6.35 -16.74
CA PRO A 275 -3.90 -5.73 -16.44
C PRO A 275 -4.02 -4.32 -15.85
N ALA A 276 -4.97 -3.53 -16.36
CA ALA A 276 -5.21 -2.15 -15.91
C ALA A 276 -5.65 -2.09 -14.44
N ILE A 277 -6.52 -3.02 -14.00
CA ILE A 277 -6.94 -3.14 -12.60
C ILE A 277 -5.75 -3.48 -11.69
N GLY A 278 -4.87 -4.36 -12.15
CA GLY A 278 -3.63 -4.72 -11.46
C GLY A 278 -2.74 -3.50 -11.20
N ILE A 279 -2.42 -2.77 -12.26
CA ILE A 279 -1.55 -1.59 -12.23
C ILE A 279 -2.19 -0.47 -11.40
N ALA A 280 -3.48 -0.22 -11.57
CA ALA A 280 -4.20 0.79 -10.79
C ALA A 280 -4.20 0.46 -9.29
N GLY A 281 -4.32 -0.82 -8.91
CA GLY A 281 -4.22 -1.26 -7.52
C GLY A 281 -2.88 -0.89 -6.87
N MET A 282 -1.76 -1.15 -7.57
CA MET A 282 -0.43 -0.79 -7.07
C MET A 282 -0.26 0.73 -6.96
N ASN A 283 -0.72 1.49 -7.96
CA ASN A 283 -0.68 2.96 -7.92
C ASN A 283 -1.49 3.53 -6.76
N ARG A 284 -2.62 2.91 -6.38
CA ARG A 284 -3.42 3.31 -5.22
C ARG A 284 -2.70 3.00 -3.91
N ALA A 285 -2.04 1.85 -3.78
CA ALA A 285 -1.23 1.54 -2.61
C ALA A 285 -0.11 2.57 -2.40
N LEU A 286 0.61 2.92 -3.48
CA LEU A 286 1.63 3.97 -3.42
C LEU A 286 1.03 5.35 -3.10
N SER A 287 -0.13 5.68 -3.66
CA SER A 287 -0.85 6.93 -3.32
C SER A 287 -1.35 6.97 -1.87
N ALA A 288 -1.44 5.81 -1.21
CA ALA A 288 -1.69 5.68 0.21
C ALA A 288 -0.39 5.69 1.03
N ASN A 289 0.75 6.06 0.43
CA ASN A 289 2.09 6.06 1.03
C ASN A 289 2.54 4.66 1.47
N VAL A 290 2.15 3.61 0.74
CA VAL A 290 2.59 2.24 0.99
C VAL A 290 3.30 1.69 -0.24
N LEU A 291 4.57 1.34 -0.05
CA LEU A 291 5.40 0.73 -1.08
C LEU A 291 5.24 -0.79 -1.05
N ALA A 292 4.47 -1.33 -2.00
CA ALA A 292 4.37 -2.79 -2.17
C ALA A 292 5.43 -3.31 -3.15
N LYS A 293 6.26 -4.27 -2.73
CA LYS A 293 7.30 -4.89 -3.58
C LYS A 293 6.75 -5.68 -4.75
N SER A 294 5.46 -6.03 -4.71
CA SER A 294 4.77 -6.73 -5.78
C SER A 294 3.28 -6.46 -5.72
N GLY A 295 2.59 -6.64 -6.86
CA GLY A 295 1.13 -6.64 -6.89
C GLY A 295 0.52 -7.76 -6.05
N LYS A 296 1.26 -8.86 -5.81
CA LYS A 296 0.81 -9.98 -4.97
C LYS A 296 0.57 -9.52 -3.54
N ALA A 297 1.46 -8.71 -2.98
CA ALA A 297 1.29 -8.20 -1.62
C ALA A 297 -0.01 -7.38 -1.50
N VAL A 298 -0.30 -6.49 -2.46
CA VAL A 298 -1.51 -5.64 -2.44
C VAL A 298 -2.79 -6.49 -2.53
N GLU A 299 -2.76 -7.54 -3.36
CA GLU A 299 -3.89 -8.45 -3.48
C GLU A 299 -4.13 -9.25 -2.21
N VAL A 300 -3.08 -9.91 -1.70
CA VAL A 300 -3.17 -10.75 -0.50
C VAL A 300 -3.60 -9.93 0.71
N ALA A 301 -3.20 -8.66 0.81
CA ALA A 301 -3.65 -7.75 1.86
C ALA A 301 -5.19 -7.58 1.90
N GLY A 302 -5.89 -7.74 0.77
CA GLY A 302 -7.35 -7.69 0.73
C GLY A 302 -8.04 -8.91 1.38
N ASP A 303 -7.33 -10.03 1.47
CA ASP A 303 -7.81 -11.32 1.98
C ASP A 303 -7.21 -11.69 3.34
N VAL A 304 -6.46 -10.79 3.98
CA VAL A 304 -5.90 -11.00 5.33
C VAL A 304 -7.03 -11.28 6.33
N ASP A 305 -6.85 -12.30 7.16
CA ASP A 305 -7.77 -12.70 8.22
C ASP A 305 -7.27 -12.29 9.61
N VAL A 306 -5.94 -12.32 9.82
CA VAL A 306 -5.31 -12.05 11.11
C VAL A 306 -4.20 -11.04 10.92
N LEU A 307 -4.23 -9.99 11.73
CA LEU A 307 -3.19 -8.99 11.84
C LEU A 307 -2.43 -9.20 13.14
N LEU A 308 -1.15 -9.52 13.03
CA LEU A 308 -0.18 -9.52 14.12
C LEU A 308 0.55 -8.17 14.13
N LEU A 309 0.55 -7.50 15.27
CA LEU A 309 1.29 -6.25 15.45
C LEU A 309 2.34 -6.46 16.54
N ASP A 310 3.57 -6.06 16.27
CA ASP A 310 4.48 -5.78 17.39
C ASP A 310 3.93 -4.60 18.19
N LYS A 311 4.18 -4.57 19.50
CA LYS A 311 3.70 -3.47 20.34
C LYS A 311 4.55 -2.21 20.13
N THR A 312 5.86 -2.34 20.25
CA THR A 312 6.80 -1.22 20.29
C THR A 312 6.88 -0.56 18.92
N GLY A 313 6.82 0.78 18.86
CA GLY A 313 6.94 1.55 17.61
C GLY A 313 5.74 1.42 16.66
N THR A 314 4.91 0.39 16.85
CA THR A 314 3.70 0.14 16.08
C THR A 314 2.47 0.60 16.88
N ILE A 315 2.01 -0.15 17.88
CA ILE A 315 0.81 0.24 18.67
C ILE A 315 1.08 1.47 19.52
N THR A 316 2.28 1.55 20.08
CA THR A 316 2.74 2.67 20.91
C THR A 316 3.75 3.51 20.15
N TYR A 317 4.11 4.67 20.72
CA TYR A 317 5.17 5.50 20.14
C TYR A 317 6.57 4.87 20.21
N GLY A 318 6.73 3.76 20.93
CA GLY A 318 8.00 3.02 21.08
C GLY A 318 8.88 3.56 22.21
N ASP A 319 8.91 4.87 22.41
CA ASP A 319 9.61 5.52 23.51
C ASP A 319 8.67 5.68 24.72
N ARG A 320 9.10 5.24 25.91
CA ARG A 320 8.31 5.42 27.15
C ARG A 320 8.23 6.92 27.48
N GLN A 321 7.02 7.45 27.59
CA GLN A 321 6.76 8.87 27.83
C GLN A 321 6.35 9.10 29.28
N ALA A 322 6.76 10.24 29.84
CA ALA A 322 6.26 10.69 31.12
C ALA A 322 4.75 10.93 31.08
N THR A 323 4.02 10.30 32.00
CA THR A 323 2.56 10.40 32.11
C THR A 323 2.13 11.05 33.41
N THR A 324 2.76 10.66 34.54
CA THR A 324 2.32 11.06 35.88
C THR A 324 3.50 11.38 36.80
N PHE A 325 3.30 12.38 37.67
CA PHE A 325 4.20 12.70 38.78
C PHE A 325 3.58 12.19 40.10
N HIS A 326 4.29 11.30 40.79
CA HIS A 326 3.89 10.68 42.05
C HIS A 326 4.76 11.23 43.20
N PRO A 327 4.35 12.33 43.86
CA PRO A 327 5.11 12.89 44.99
C PRO A 327 5.07 11.99 46.23
N LEU A 328 6.12 12.05 47.04
CA LEU A 328 6.12 11.45 48.39
C LEU A 328 5.32 12.31 49.37
N ALA A 329 4.97 11.74 50.52
CA ALA A 329 4.28 12.46 51.58
C ALA A 329 5.06 13.73 51.99
N GLY A 330 4.36 14.86 52.02
CA GLY A 330 4.93 16.16 52.37
C GLY A 330 5.64 16.90 51.22
N VAL A 331 5.69 16.32 50.02
CA VAL A 331 6.21 17.00 48.81
C VAL A 331 5.05 17.49 47.97
N ASP A 332 5.09 18.76 47.57
CA ASP A 332 4.09 19.29 46.65
C ASP A 332 4.29 18.75 45.23
N ARG A 333 3.19 18.51 44.51
CA ARG A 333 3.25 18.00 43.14
C ARG A 333 3.96 18.97 42.20
N ALA A 334 3.80 20.28 42.40
CA ALA A 334 4.52 21.29 41.61
C ALA A 334 6.03 21.24 41.88
N GLN A 335 6.43 21.02 43.13
CA GLN A 335 7.84 20.87 43.52
C GLN A 335 8.51 19.68 42.80
N LEU A 336 7.87 18.51 42.80
CA LEU A 336 8.37 17.35 42.05
C LEU A 336 8.42 17.61 40.54
N ARG A 337 7.35 18.19 39.96
CA ARG A 337 7.27 18.51 38.53
C ARG A 337 8.41 19.43 38.10
N ASP A 338 8.66 20.50 38.85
CA ASP A 338 9.64 21.53 38.49
C ASP A 338 11.08 21.00 38.65
N ALA A 339 11.35 20.24 39.72
CA ALA A 339 12.63 19.55 39.90
C ALA A 339 12.89 18.51 38.79
N ALA A 340 11.87 17.71 38.43
CA ALA A 340 11.96 16.73 37.35
C ALA A 340 12.24 17.39 36.00
N MET A 341 11.58 18.52 35.71
CA MET A 341 11.83 19.32 34.51
C MET A 341 13.26 19.83 34.46
N LEU A 342 13.74 20.48 35.53
CA LEU A 342 15.10 21.05 35.61
C LEU A 342 16.18 19.97 35.42
N ALA A 343 16.02 18.81 36.07
CA ALA A 343 16.94 17.69 35.92
C ALA A 343 16.94 17.06 34.52
N SER A 344 15.86 17.28 33.74
CA SER A 344 15.68 16.70 32.41
C SER A 344 16.01 17.68 31.27
N LEU A 345 16.32 18.96 31.55
CA LEU A 345 16.60 19.96 30.51
C LEU A 345 17.82 19.62 29.65
N ALA A 346 18.85 19.02 30.25
CA ALA A 346 20.07 18.58 29.57
C ALA A 346 20.10 17.07 29.30
N ASP A 347 18.96 16.39 29.44
CA ASP A 347 18.82 14.97 29.17
C ASP A 347 18.36 14.78 27.71
N PRO A 348 19.25 14.34 26.80
CA PRO A 348 18.93 14.26 25.38
C PRO A 348 17.98 13.10 25.03
N THR A 349 17.76 12.19 25.99
CA THR A 349 16.95 10.98 25.81
C THR A 349 15.47 11.28 25.54
N PRO A 350 14.74 10.39 24.85
CA PRO A 350 13.29 10.49 24.71
C PRO A 350 12.57 10.64 26.05
N GLU A 351 13.02 9.93 27.09
CA GLU A 351 12.49 9.97 28.45
C GLU A 351 12.67 11.37 29.05
N GLY A 352 13.88 11.94 28.99
CA GLY A 352 14.16 13.31 29.43
C GLY A 352 13.28 14.35 28.76
N LYS A 353 13.19 14.30 27.43
CA LYS A 353 12.34 15.19 26.63
C LYS A 353 10.85 15.06 26.99
N SER A 354 10.38 13.84 27.25
CA SER A 354 8.98 13.58 27.62
C SER A 354 8.61 14.20 28.97
N ILE A 355 9.53 14.22 29.93
CA ILE A 355 9.33 14.82 31.26
C ILE A 355 9.22 16.34 31.15
N VAL A 356 10.11 16.97 30.38
CA VAL A 356 10.06 18.42 30.12
C VAL A 356 8.73 18.78 29.45
N LYS A 357 8.29 17.97 28.47
CA LYS A 357 7.01 18.16 27.78
C LYS A 357 5.82 18.07 28.74
N LEU A 358 5.75 17.02 29.56
CA LEU A 358 4.67 16.82 30.54
C LEU A 358 4.63 17.95 31.56
N ALA A 359 5.79 18.36 32.09
CA ALA A 359 5.88 19.45 33.06
C ALA A 359 5.35 20.77 32.49
N ARG A 360 5.74 21.12 31.26
CA ARG A 360 5.24 22.32 30.56
C ARG A 360 3.72 22.26 30.31
N GLN A 361 3.20 21.10 29.92
CA GLN A 361 1.74 20.90 29.76
C GLN A 361 0.98 21.08 31.08
N GLN A 362 1.60 20.76 32.21
CA GLN A 362 1.05 20.96 33.55
C GLN A 362 1.40 22.35 34.14
N GLY A 363 1.83 23.31 33.32
CA GLY A 363 2.04 24.71 33.73
C GLY A 363 3.39 25.01 34.38
N ALA A 364 4.40 24.16 34.23
CA ALA A 364 5.77 24.49 34.63
C ALA A 364 6.33 25.62 33.75
N VAL A 365 6.86 26.67 34.38
CA VAL A 365 7.56 27.76 33.69
C VAL A 365 9.04 27.43 33.67
N ALA A 366 9.67 27.53 32.51
CA ALA A 366 11.12 27.38 32.42
C ALA A 366 11.79 28.53 33.16
N VAL A 367 12.36 28.25 34.33
CA VAL A 367 13.27 29.19 34.98
C VAL A 367 14.55 29.18 34.17
N GLU A 368 14.98 30.32 33.65
CA GLU A 368 16.32 30.47 33.10
C GLU A 368 17.32 30.13 34.20
N ALA A 369 17.97 28.98 34.10
CA ALA A 369 19.01 28.56 35.02
C ALA A 369 20.31 29.29 34.67
N GLU A 370 20.32 30.63 34.79
CA GLU A 370 21.54 31.42 34.67
C GLU A 370 22.57 30.93 35.70
N GLY A 371 23.67 30.34 35.22
CA GLY A 371 24.75 29.80 36.05
C GLY A 371 24.58 28.36 36.58
N GLY A 372 23.60 27.59 36.10
CA GLY A 372 23.45 26.18 36.47
C GLY A 372 24.41 25.23 35.73
N HIS A 373 25.10 24.34 36.46
CA HIS A 373 25.90 23.27 35.85
C HIS A 373 25.02 22.05 35.56
N PHE A 374 24.70 21.84 34.29
CA PHE A 374 23.89 20.70 33.86
C PHE A 374 24.71 19.41 33.76
N ILE A 375 24.08 18.30 34.14
CA ILE A 375 24.64 16.95 34.04
C ILE A 375 23.79 16.16 33.07
N ALA A 376 24.35 15.92 31.88
CA ALA A 376 23.73 15.09 30.87
C ALA A 376 23.59 13.64 31.35
N PHE A 377 22.58 12.96 30.84
CA PHE A 377 22.37 11.54 31.12
C PHE A 377 23.54 10.70 30.60
N THR A 378 24.00 9.73 31.40
CA THR A 378 24.93 8.69 30.94
C THR A 378 24.47 7.30 31.35
N ALA A 379 24.69 6.30 30.51
CA ALA A 379 24.30 4.92 30.79
C ALA A 379 25.01 4.33 32.01
N GLN A 380 26.23 4.80 32.33
CA GLN A 380 27.00 4.35 33.49
C GLN A 380 26.38 4.84 34.80
N THR A 381 25.92 6.10 34.83
CA THR A 381 25.33 6.69 36.04
C THR A 381 23.83 6.42 36.14
N ARG A 382 23.16 6.14 35.01
CA ARG A 382 21.70 5.96 34.89
C ARG A 382 20.89 7.12 35.49
N MET A 383 21.48 8.33 35.50
CA MET A 383 20.86 9.54 36.01
C MET A 383 21.32 10.79 35.22
N SER A 384 20.49 11.82 35.25
CA SER A 384 20.74 13.18 34.76
C SER A 384 20.39 14.20 35.84
N GLY A 385 20.78 15.46 35.66
CA GLY A 385 20.51 16.46 36.69
C GLY A 385 21.04 17.86 36.41
N VAL A 386 20.98 18.70 37.43
CA VAL A 386 21.49 20.06 37.42
C VAL A 386 21.94 20.50 38.81
N ASP A 387 23.02 21.28 38.88
CA ASP A 387 23.47 21.97 40.08
C ASP A 387 23.29 23.49 39.89
N ILE A 388 22.40 24.10 40.67
CA ILE A 388 21.96 25.50 40.52
C ILE A 388 21.74 26.12 41.90
N GLY A 389 22.40 27.25 42.18
CA GLY A 389 22.13 28.05 43.39
C GLY A 389 22.22 27.26 44.71
N GLY A 390 23.17 26.31 44.81
CA GLY A 390 23.33 25.43 45.98
C GLY A 390 22.34 24.25 46.04
N ARG A 391 21.41 24.13 45.09
CA ARG A 391 20.51 23.00 44.92
C ARG A 391 21.16 21.99 43.98
N SER A 392 21.18 20.72 44.37
CA SER A 392 21.65 19.63 43.53
C SER A 392 20.49 18.72 43.19
N ILE A 393 19.99 18.76 41.96
CA ILE A 393 18.80 18.01 41.55
C ILE A 393 19.24 16.85 40.66
N ARG A 394 18.78 15.64 40.95
CA ARG A 394 19.06 14.43 40.17
C ARG A 394 17.77 13.68 39.86
N LYS A 395 17.74 13.08 38.68
CA LYS A 395 16.66 12.21 38.22
C LYS A 395 17.26 10.99 37.54
N GLY A 396 16.76 9.79 37.84
CA GLY A 396 17.34 8.57 37.30
C GLY A 396 16.62 7.31 37.75
N ALA A 397 17.26 6.17 37.50
CA ALA A 397 16.77 4.88 37.98
C ALA A 397 16.71 4.84 39.52
N GLY A 398 15.76 4.09 40.08
CA GLY A 398 15.51 4.08 41.52
C GLY A 398 16.73 3.64 42.34
N ASP A 399 17.44 2.61 41.90
CA ASP A 399 18.69 2.13 42.50
C ASP A 399 19.80 3.19 42.47
N ALA A 400 19.98 3.87 41.33
CA ALA A 400 20.99 4.91 41.16
C ALA A 400 20.73 6.13 42.07
N ILE A 401 19.48 6.58 42.17
CA ILE A 401 19.11 7.73 43.00
C ILE A 401 19.17 7.38 44.49
N VAL A 402 18.77 6.18 44.89
CA VAL A 402 18.93 5.70 46.27
C VAL A 402 20.42 5.71 46.67
N ALA A 403 21.31 5.18 45.82
CA ALA A 403 22.74 5.20 46.07
C ALA A 403 23.30 6.63 46.17
N TYR A 404 22.87 7.54 45.28
CA TYR A 404 23.28 8.94 45.28
C TYR A 404 22.88 9.69 46.57
N VAL A 405 21.66 9.45 47.08
CA VAL A 405 21.16 10.07 48.31
C VAL A 405 21.84 9.47 49.55
N GLN A 406 22.05 8.16 49.57
CA GLN A 406 22.77 7.47 50.65
C GLN A 406 24.24 7.88 50.75
N ALA A 407 24.93 8.08 49.61
CA ALA A 407 26.31 8.58 49.58
C ALA A 407 26.45 9.98 50.22
N GLN A 408 25.36 10.74 50.29
CA GLN A 408 25.31 12.03 50.97
C GLN A 408 24.89 11.93 52.44
N GLY A 409 24.72 10.72 52.98
CA GLY A 409 24.39 10.47 54.39
C GLY A 409 22.90 10.52 54.72
N ALA A 410 22.01 10.38 53.73
CA ALA A 410 20.56 10.41 53.93
C ALA A 410 19.92 9.02 53.93
N THR A 411 18.86 8.86 54.70
CA THR A 411 18.02 7.65 54.76
C THR A 411 16.83 7.78 53.82
N VAL A 412 16.50 6.68 53.15
CA VAL A 412 15.40 6.65 52.16
C VAL A 412 14.11 6.20 52.84
N SER A 413 13.02 6.91 52.60
CA SER A 413 11.70 6.58 53.15
C SER A 413 11.19 5.22 52.61
N PRO A 414 10.60 4.35 53.44
CA PRO A 414 9.93 3.13 52.98
C PRO A 414 8.81 3.39 51.97
N GLU A 415 8.20 4.58 52.00
CA GLU A 415 7.15 4.98 51.04
C GLU A 415 7.64 4.95 49.59
N LEU A 416 8.91 5.30 49.34
CA LEU A 416 9.48 5.32 47.99
C LEU A 416 9.37 3.95 47.32
N GLN A 417 9.68 2.90 48.07
CA GLN A 417 9.61 1.53 47.56
C GLN A 417 8.17 1.18 47.17
N GLY A 418 7.18 1.57 47.99
CA GLY A 418 5.77 1.40 47.68
C GLY A 418 5.33 2.12 46.40
N ARG A 419 5.81 3.35 46.15
CA ARG A 419 5.53 4.11 44.92
C ARG A 419 6.19 3.51 43.68
N ILE A 420 7.44 3.06 43.81
CA ILE A 420 8.15 2.35 42.73
C ILE A 420 7.37 1.08 42.35
N GLU A 421 6.91 0.30 43.34
CA GLU A 421 6.15 -0.92 43.13
C GLU A 421 4.73 -0.68 42.59
N GLU A 422 4.09 0.43 42.97
CA GLU A 422 2.81 0.87 42.43
C GLU A 422 2.93 1.17 40.92
N VAL A 423 3.91 2.00 40.55
CA VAL A 423 4.20 2.34 39.15
C VAL A 423 4.59 1.10 38.34
N ALA A 424 5.44 0.24 38.89
CA ALA A 424 5.89 -0.99 38.23
C ALA A 424 4.74 -1.98 38.02
N ARG A 425 3.79 -2.09 38.97
CA ARG A 425 2.58 -2.92 38.80
C ARG A 425 1.66 -2.42 37.69
N GLY A 426 1.63 -1.12 37.45
CA GLY A 426 0.96 -0.51 36.29
C GLY A 426 1.65 -0.77 34.95
N GLY A 427 2.81 -1.44 34.96
CA GLY A 427 3.59 -1.73 33.76
C GLY A 427 4.45 -0.59 33.25
N ALA A 428 4.56 0.50 34.02
CA ALA A 428 5.37 1.67 33.69
C ALA A 428 6.76 1.63 34.35
N THR A 429 7.70 2.43 33.85
CA THR A 429 9.02 2.60 34.47
C THR A 429 8.98 3.72 35.50
N PRO A 430 9.37 3.47 36.75
CA PRO A 430 9.56 4.51 37.73
C PRO A 430 10.94 5.16 37.56
N LEU A 431 10.99 6.48 37.35
CA LEU A 431 12.20 7.28 37.55
C LEU A 431 12.08 8.08 38.85
N VAL A 432 13.12 8.07 39.67
CA VAL A 432 13.11 8.77 40.96
C VAL A 432 13.76 10.13 40.79
N VAL A 433 13.22 11.15 41.47
CA VAL A 433 13.76 12.51 41.49
C VAL A 433 14.16 12.85 42.92
N ALA A 434 15.36 13.40 43.08
CA ALA A 434 15.89 13.84 44.36
C ALA A 434 16.48 15.25 44.26
N GLU A 435 16.40 15.99 45.37
CA GLU A 435 17.04 17.29 45.57
C GLU A 435 17.97 17.21 46.80
N GLY A 436 19.27 17.16 46.53
CA GLY A 436 20.34 16.94 47.48
C GLY A 436 20.16 15.61 48.20
N ARG A 437 19.77 15.70 49.46
CA ARG A 437 19.54 14.56 50.37
C ARG A 437 18.08 14.08 50.43
N HIS A 438 17.16 14.77 49.76
CA HIS A 438 15.73 14.50 49.87
C HIS A 438 15.20 13.90 48.58
N VAL A 439 14.57 12.74 48.66
CA VAL A 439 13.81 12.17 47.54
C VAL A 439 12.48 12.91 47.45
N LEU A 440 12.13 13.41 46.26
CA LEU A 440 10.91 14.17 46.03
C LEU A 440 9.75 13.27 45.60
N GLY A 441 10.05 12.24 44.81
CA GLY A 441 9.04 11.30 44.32
C GLY A 441 9.45 10.57 43.06
N VAL A 442 8.44 9.99 42.41
CA VAL A 442 8.60 9.12 41.24
C VAL A 442 7.89 9.75 40.04
N VAL A 443 8.56 9.75 38.89
CA VAL A 443 7.98 10.03 37.58
C VAL A 443 7.64 8.70 36.93
N GLU A 444 6.39 8.56 36.52
CA GLU A 444 5.91 7.42 35.77
C GLU A 444 6.19 7.60 34.29
N LEU A 445 6.95 6.65 33.71
CA LEU A 445 7.14 6.54 32.27
C LEU A 445 6.34 5.37 31.72
N SER A 446 5.25 5.66 31.01
CA SER A 446 4.37 4.65 30.42
C SER A 446 4.61 4.55 28.91
N ASP A 447 4.36 3.38 28.34
CA ASP A 447 4.38 3.19 26.90
C ASP A 447 3.04 3.61 26.30
N VAL A 448 2.98 4.83 25.74
CA VAL A 448 1.71 5.47 25.38
C VAL A 448 1.19 4.96 24.04
N VAL A 449 -0.06 4.50 24.04
CA VAL A 449 -0.78 4.05 22.85
C VAL A 449 -1.00 5.22 21.87
N LYS A 450 -0.77 5.00 20.58
CA LYS A 450 -0.97 6.03 19.55
C LYS A 450 -2.43 6.46 19.47
N GLN A 451 -2.65 7.76 19.24
CA GLN A 451 -3.99 8.32 19.09
C GLN A 451 -4.73 7.71 17.89
N GLY A 452 -6.02 7.42 18.08
CA GLY A 452 -6.90 6.93 17.00
C GLY A 452 -6.75 5.45 16.66
N ILE A 453 -5.88 4.68 17.35
CA ILE A 453 -5.62 3.28 17.01
C ILE A 453 -6.79 2.36 17.36
N LYS A 454 -7.52 2.69 18.43
CA LYS A 454 -8.69 1.94 18.89
C LYS A 454 -9.82 1.94 17.87
N GLU A 455 -10.09 3.09 17.28
CA GLU A 455 -11.06 3.25 16.21
C GLU A 455 -10.65 2.46 14.96
N LYS A 456 -9.34 2.41 14.68
CA LYS A 456 -8.78 1.68 13.53
C LYS A 456 -8.89 0.16 13.71
N PHE A 457 -8.61 -0.37 14.90
CA PHE A 457 -8.84 -1.79 15.21
C PHE A 457 -10.32 -2.15 15.20
N ALA A 458 -11.22 -1.26 15.64
CA ALA A 458 -12.66 -1.46 15.50
C ALA A 458 -13.08 -1.56 14.02
N GLN A 459 -12.48 -0.77 13.14
CA GLN A 459 -12.74 -0.85 11.69
C GLN A 459 -12.22 -2.16 11.08
N LEU A 460 -11.02 -2.60 11.43
CA LEU A 460 -10.47 -3.88 10.99
C LEU A 460 -11.35 -5.06 11.46
N ARG A 461 -11.81 -5.03 12.71
CA ARG A 461 -12.75 -6.01 13.26
C ARG A 461 -14.07 -6.02 12.50
N ALA A 462 -14.60 -4.85 12.15
CA ALA A 462 -15.81 -4.75 11.31
C ALA A 462 -15.61 -5.28 9.87
N MET A 463 -14.37 -5.36 9.40
CA MET A 463 -13.99 -6.02 8.14
C MET A 463 -13.74 -7.53 8.29
N GLY A 464 -13.85 -8.08 9.51
CA GLY A 464 -13.62 -9.49 9.82
C GLY A 464 -12.17 -9.85 10.12
N ILE A 465 -11.29 -8.86 10.31
CA ILE A 465 -9.86 -9.08 10.56
C ILE A 465 -9.63 -9.15 12.07
N LYS A 466 -9.06 -10.26 12.55
CA LYS A 466 -8.67 -10.43 13.95
C LYS A 466 -7.36 -9.69 14.22
N THR A 467 -7.31 -8.88 15.27
CA THR A 467 -6.09 -8.15 15.66
C THR A 467 -5.41 -8.80 16.87
N VAL A 468 -4.10 -9.04 16.80
CA VAL A 468 -3.32 -9.70 17.84
C VAL A 468 -2.06 -8.88 18.13
N MET A 469 -1.91 -8.43 19.38
CA MET A 469 -0.70 -7.74 19.83
C MET A 469 0.37 -8.75 20.28
N ILE A 470 1.62 -8.51 19.90
CA ILE A 470 2.77 -9.29 20.36
C ILE A 470 3.70 -8.34 21.12
N THR A 471 4.10 -8.72 22.34
CA THR A 471 5.03 -7.94 23.16
C THR A 471 5.96 -8.82 24.00
N GLY A 472 7.16 -8.32 24.26
CA GLY A 472 8.09 -8.89 25.25
C GLY A 472 7.74 -8.50 26.69
N ASP A 473 6.77 -7.61 26.90
CA ASP A 473 6.37 -7.18 28.25
C ASP A 473 5.72 -8.32 29.04
N ASN A 474 5.67 -8.15 30.36
CA ASN A 474 4.98 -9.07 31.24
C ASN A 474 3.45 -9.10 30.97
N PRO A 475 2.74 -10.16 31.41
CA PRO A 475 1.31 -10.32 31.12
C PRO A 475 0.40 -9.18 31.62
N LEU A 476 0.73 -8.53 32.73
CA LEU A 476 -0.08 -7.44 33.30
C LEU A 476 0.01 -6.18 32.43
N THR A 477 1.23 -5.78 32.05
CA THR A 477 1.46 -4.65 31.14
C THR A 477 0.82 -4.90 29.78
N ALA A 478 1.00 -6.10 29.24
CA ALA A 478 0.41 -6.48 27.96
C ALA A 478 -1.13 -6.41 27.98
N ALA A 479 -1.76 -6.90 29.04
CA ALA A 479 -3.22 -6.85 29.19
C ALA A 479 -3.74 -5.40 29.26
N ALA A 480 -3.06 -4.52 29.99
CA ALA A 480 -3.45 -3.11 30.11
C ALA A 480 -3.39 -2.40 28.76
N ILE A 481 -2.28 -2.54 28.03
CA ILE A 481 -2.10 -1.93 26.70
C ILE A 481 -3.08 -2.53 25.69
N ALA A 482 -3.33 -3.84 25.74
CA ALA A 482 -4.28 -4.51 24.87
C ALA A 482 -5.71 -3.96 25.05
N ALA A 483 -6.13 -3.75 26.30
CA ALA A 483 -7.44 -3.20 26.63
C ALA A 483 -7.58 -1.72 26.21
N GLU A 484 -6.53 -0.93 26.40
CA GLU A 484 -6.49 0.48 25.99
C GLU A 484 -6.56 0.61 24.46
N ALA A 485 -5.72 -0.14 23.75
CA ALA A 485 -5.68 -0.15 22.28
C ALA A 485 -6.92 -0.81 21.66
N GLY A 486 -7.59 -1.73 22.35
CA GLY A 486 -8.77 -2.43 21.85
C GLY A 486 -8.47 -3.54 20.85
N VAL A 487 -7.35 -4.25 21.02
CA VAL A 487 -7.00 -5.45 20.24
C VAL A 487 -7.82 -6.67 20.68
N ASP A 488 -7.89 -7.71 19.85
CA ASP A 488 -8.74 -8.89 20.10
C ASP A 488 -8.06 -9.92 21.00
N ASP A 489 -6.73 -9.97 20.95
CA ASP A 489 -5.89 -11.00 21.56
C ASP A 489 -4.48 -10.43 21.76
N TYR A 490 -3.69 -11.04 22.65
CA TYR A 490 -2.30 -10.63 22.86
C TYR A 490 -1.40 -11.80 23.28
N ILE A 491 -0.11 -11.68 22.98
CA ILE A 491 0.95 -12.58 23.43
C ILE A 491 1.94 -11.74 24.25
N ALA A 492 2.07 -12.08 25.52
CA ALA A 492 3.03 -11.47 26.44
C ALA A 492 4.31 -12.29 26.53
N GLN A 493 5.42 -11.67 26.92
CA GLN A 493 6.75 -12.29 27.05
C GLN A 493 7.18 -13.07 25.80
N ALA A 494 6.78 -12.59 24.63
CA ALA A 494 7.02 -13.27 23.37
C ALA A 494 8.50 -13.19 22.97
N ARG A 495 9.11 -14.34 22.66
CA ARG A 495 10.42 -14.43 22.01
C ARG A 495 10.25 -14.38 20.48
N PRO A 496 11.29 -14.08 19.70
CA PRO A 496 11.22 -14.09 18.23
C PRO A 496 10.66 -15.39 17.65
N GLU A 497 10.99 -16.54 18.25
CA GLU A 497 10.47 -17.85 17.83
C GLU A 497 8.97 -17.98 18.06
N ASP A 498 8.45 -17.38 19.13
CA ASP A 498 7.03 -17.41 19.47
C ASP A 498 6.22 -16.59 18.45
N LYS A 499 6.78 -15.51 17.89
CA LYS A 499 6.18 -14.74 16.78
C LYS A 499 6.00 -15.63 15.54
N LEU A 500 7.07 -16.32 15.14
CA LEU A 500 7.06 -17.24 13.99
C LEU A 500 6.12 -18.41 14.21
N ALA A 501 6.10 -18.99 15.40
CA ALA A 501 5.19 -20.07 15.76
C ALA A 501 3.73 -19.63 15.65
N ARG A 502 3.39 -18.41 16.11
CA ARG A 502 2.03 -17.88 15.97
C ARG A 502 1.62 -17.68 14.51
N ILE A 503 2.50 -17.10 13.69
CA ILE A 503 2.23 -16.93 12.24
C ILE A 503 1.94 -18.29 11.60
N ARG A 504 2.80 -19.29 11.83
CA ARG A 504 2.63 -20.64 11.27
C ARG A 504 1.38 -21.32 11.77
N ALA A 505 1.00 -21.14 13.04
CA ALA A 505 -0.21 -21.72 13.60
C ALA A 505 -1.46 -21.17 12.91
N GLU A 506 -1.55 -19.86 12.70
CA GLU A 506 -2.68 -19.23 11.99
C GLU A 506 -2.70 -19.65 10.51
N GLN A 507 -1.54 -19.70 9.84
CA GLN A 507 -1.41 -20.16 8.45
C GLN A 507 -1.80 -21.64 8.26
N THR A 508 -1.39 -22.51 9.19
CA THR A 508 -1.78 -23.94 9.18
C THR A 508 -3.29 -24.09 9.42
N GLY A 509 -3.89 -23.15 10.15
CA GLY A 509 -5.34 -23.02 10.30
C GLY A 509 -6.06 -22.48 9.07
N GLY A 510 -5.37 -22.24 7.95
CA GLY A 510 -5.94 -21.76 6.69
C GLY A 510 -6.21 -20.25 6.65
N ARG A 511 -5.63 -19.47 7.57
CA ARG A 511 -5.80 -18.02 7.65
C ARG A 511 -4.63 -17.29 7.02
N LEU A 512 -4.92 -16.20 6.31
CA LEU A 512 -3.89 -15.31 5.79
C LEU A 512 -3.44 -14.32 6.86
N VAL A 513 -2.13 -14.24 7.08
CA VAL A 513 -1.53 -13.49 8.18
C VAL A 513 -0.79 -12.27 7.66
N ALA A 514 -1.18 -11.10 8.16
CA ALA A 514 -0.39 -9.88 8.05
C ALA A 514 0.42 -9.66 9.33
N MET A 515 1.66 -9.19 9.18
CA MET A 515 2.49 -8.74 10.28
C MET A 515 2.97 -7.31 10.05
N VAL A 516 2.94 -6.49 11.10
CA VAL A 516 3.54 -5.16 11.14
C VAL A 516 4.68 -5.13 12.15
N GLY A 517 5.83 -4.58 11.76
CA GLY A 517 7.01 -4.46 12.62
C GLY A 517 8.05 -3.48 12.08
N ASP A 518 9.00 -3.10 12.92
CA ASP A 518 10.02 -2.09 12.62
C ASP A 518 11.46 -2.52 12.98
N GLY A 519 11.62 -3.54 13.83
CA GLY A 519 12.92 -3.99 14.32
C GLY A 519 13.62 -5.06 13.47
N THR A 520 14.94 -5.19 13.65
CA THR A 520 15.72 -6.34 13.11
C THR A 520 15.17 -7.69 13.58
N ASN A 521 14.67 -7.73 14.82
CA ASN A 521 14.06 -8.91 15.43
C ASN A 521 12.78 -9.37 14.73
N ASP A 522 12.11 -8.46 14.01
CA ASP A 522 10.88 -8.76 13.29
C ASP A 522 11.12 -9.23 11.87
N ALA A 523 12.32 -9.03 11.31
CA ALA A 523 12.63 -9.37 9.93
C ALA A 523 12.28 -10.84 9.58
N PRO A 524 12.62 -11.86 10.39
CA PRO A 524 12.22 -13.24 10.10
C PRO A 524 10.69 -13.43 10.05
N ALA A 525 9.97 -12.75 10.94
CA ALA A 525 8.52 -12.89 11.06
C ALA A 525 7.79 -12.10 9.96
N LEU A 526 8.27 -10.92 9.58
CA LEU A 526 7.83 -10.17 8.40
C LEU A 526 8.02 -10.97 7.10
N ALA A 527 9.12 -11.71 6.97
CA ALA A 527 9.38 -12.56 5.80
C ALA A 527 8.49 -13.81 5.76
N GLN A 528 8.10 -14.34 6.93
CA GLN A 528 7.24 -15.53 7.05
C GLN A 528 5.75 -15.21 6.85
N ALA A 529 5.32 -13.98 7.16
CA ALA A 529 3.95 -13.54 6.98
C ALA A 529 3.55 -13.48 5.49
N ASP A 530 2.25 -13.67 5.21
CA ASP A 530 1.72 -13.53 3.85
C ASP A 530 1.80 -12.06 3.38
N VAL A 531 1.60 -11.13 4.32
CA VAL A 531 1.85 -9.70 4.15
C VAL A 531 2.73 -9.19 5.29
N GLY A 532 3.97 -8.85 4.99
CA GLY A 532 4.89 -8.23 5.94
C GLY A 532 4.99 -6.73 5.66
N LEU A 533 4.39 -5.91 6.52
CA LEU A 533 4.44 -4.45 6.44
C LEU A 533 5.54 -3.92 7.38
N ALA A 534 6.65 -3.47 6.79
CA ALA A 534 7.73 -2.83 7.52
C ALA A 534 7.49 -1.32 7.65
N MET A 535 7.86 -0.73 8.78
CA MET A 535 7.79 0.72 8.98
C MET A 535 8.97 1.44 8.30
N ASN A 536 8.75 2.64 7.76
CA ASN A 536 9.85 3.44 7.18
C ASN A 536 10.85 3.96 8.24
N SER A 537 10.41 4.11 9.49
CA SER A 537 11.33 4.35 10.61
C SER A 537 12.19 3.13 10.95
N GLY A 538 11.80 1.93 10.52
CA GLY A 538 12.44 0.67 10.87
C GLY A 538 13.79 0.42 10.18
N THR A 539 14.45 -0.64 10.62
CA THR A 539 15.78 -1.03 10.14
C THR A 539 15.77 -1.47 8.67
N GLN A 540 16.90 -1.37 7.98
CA GLN A 540 17.00 -1.82 6.58
C GLN A 540 16.66 -3.31 6.44
N ALA A 541 17.07 -4.14 7.41
CA ALA A 541 16.73 -5.56 7.45
C ALA A 541 15.20 -5.79 7.49
N ALA A 542 14.45 -5.02 8.29
CA ALA A 542 13.00 -5.10 8.34
C ALA A 542 12.36 -4.67 6.99
N LYS A 543 12.83 -3.56 6.40
CA LYS A 543 12.37 -3.09 5.08
C LYS A 543 12.67 -4.08 3.97
N GLU A 544 13.77 -4.82 4.05
CA GLU A 544 14.16 -5.86 3.09
C GLU A 544 13.36 -7.16 3.26
N ALA A 545 13.04 -7.54 4.50
CA ALA A 545 12.23 -8.72 4.78
C ALA A 545 10.74 -8.53 4.46
N GLY A 546 10.17 -7.36 4.78
CA GLY A 546 8.76 -7.05 4.50
C GLY A 546 8.46 -7.01 3.01
N ASN A 547 7.29 -7.50 2.59
CA ASN A 547 6.85 -7.37 1.20
C ASN A 547 6.11 -6.05 0.92
N MET A 548 5.88 -5.26 1.96
CA MET A 548 5.44 -3.87 1.91
C MET A 548 6.24 -2.99 2.87
N VAL A 549 6.31 -1.69 2.57
CA VAL A 549 6.88 -0.67 3.46
C VAL A 549 5.87 0.47 3.62
N ASP A 550 5.51 0.81 4.85
CA ASP A 550 4.72 1.99 5.18
C ASP A 550 5.64 3.22 5.27
N LEU A 551 5.47 4.17 4.36
CA LEU A 551 6.31 5.37 4.27
C LEU A 551 6.06 6.35 5.43
N ASP A 552 4.86 6.34 6.00
CA ASP A 552 4.45 7.31 7.04
C ASP A 552 4.74 6.79 8.45
N SER A 553 5.04 5.50 8.60
CA SER A 553 5.21 4.83 9.91
C SER A 553 3.97 5.00 10.82
N ASP A 554 2.77 4.91 10.23
CA ASP A 554 1.48 4.86 10.91
C ASP A 554 0.87 3.45 10.74
N PRO A 555 0.75 2.64 11.82
CA PRO A 555 0.19 1.28 11.76
C PRO A 555 -1.22 1.22 11.15
N ALA A 556 -1.93 2.33 11.23
CA ALA A 556 -3.22 2.54 10.58
C ALA A 556 -3.23 2.30 9.09
N LYS A 557 -2.08 2.47 8.43
CA LYS A 557 -1.96 2.34 6.99
C LYS A 557 -2.29 0.94 6.53
N LEU A 558 -2.14 -0.07 7.37
CA LEU A 558 -2.61 -1.40 7.03
C LEU A 558 -4.10 -1.41 6.69
N LEU A 559 -4.94 -0.64 7.39
CA LEU A 559 -6.35 -0.49 7.04
C LEU A 559 -6.51 0.01 5.59
N ALA A 560 -5.76 1.07 5.22
CA ALA A 560 -5.79 1.62 3.87
C ALA A 560 -5.31 0.59 2.83
N VAL A 561 -4.29 -0.21 3.15
CA VAL A 561 -3.79 -1.28 2.27
C VAL A 561 -4.85 -2.36 2.07
N VAL A 562 -5.46 -2.83 3.17
CA VAL A 562 -6.54 -3.83 3.13
C VAL A 562 -7.70 -3.31 2.29
N GLU A 563 -8.09 -2.04 2.44
CA GLU A 563 -9.14 -1.41 1.64
C GLU A 563 -8.77 -1.38 0.15
N VAL A 564 -7.53 -1.01 -0.20
CA VAL A 564 -7.04 -1.00 -1.58
C VAL A 564 -7.06 -2.42 -2.17
N GLY A 565 -6.64 -3.41 -1.40
CA GLY A 565 -6.66 -4.84 -1.78
C GLY A 565 -8.09 -5.35 -2.00
N LYS A 566 -8.99 -5.14 -1.03
CA LYS A 566 -10.42 -5.51 -1.16
C LYS A 566 -11.08 -4.81 -2.34
N GLN A 567 -10.80 -3.53 -2.54
CA GLN A 567 -11.30 -2.79 -3.70
C GLN A 567 -10.81 -3.40 -5.01
N GLN A 568 -9.55 -3.83 -5.10
CA GLN A 568 -9.00 -4.49 -6.29
C GLN A 568 -9.73 -5.81 -6.58
N LEU A 569 -9.90 -6.67 -5.57
CA LEU A 569 -10.58 -7.95 -5.67
C LEU A 569 -12.05 -7.81 -6.08
N ILE A 570 -12.78 -6.90 -5.41
CA ILE A 570 -14.19 -6.61 -5.72
C ILE A 570 -14.34 -6.05 -7.14
N THR A 571 -13.41 -5.19 -7.58
CA THR A 571 -13.46 -4.63 -8.95
C THR A 571 -13.31 -5.71 -10.01
N ARG A 572 -12.40 -6.68 -9.80
CA ARG A 572 -12.29 -7.82 -10.69
C ARG A 572 -13.58 -8.64 -10.69
N GLY A 573 -14.09 -9.01 -9.52
CA GLY A 573 -15.33 -9.80 -9.41
C GLY A 573 -16.55 -9.13 -10.06
N ALA A 574 -16.69 -7.82 -9.87
CA ALA A 574 -17.74 -7.00 -10.49
C ALA A 574 -17.65 -7.01 -12.02
N LEU A 575 -16.45 -6.80 -12.57
CA LEU A 575 -16.23 -6.83 -14.02
C LEU A 575 -16.41 -8.24 -14.60
N THR A 576 -16.03 -9.29 -13.88
CA THR A 576 -16.29 -10.68 -14.30
C THR A 576 -17.79 -10.94 -14.36
N THR A 577 -18.51 -10.56 -13.29
CA THR A 577 -19.96 -10.75 -13.21
C THR A 577 -20.67 -10.01 -14.35
N PHE A 578 -20.32 -8.74 -14.55
CA PHE A 578 -20.88 -7.91 -15.62
C PHE A 578 -20.56 -8.48 -17.01
N SER A 579 -19.30 -8.87 -17.25
CA SER A 579 -18.87 -9.41 -18.54
C SER A 579 -19.56 -10.72 -18.89
N LEU A 580 -19.75 -11.62 -17.92
CA LEU A 580 -20.44 -12.89 -18.14
C LEU A 580 -21.94 -12.70 -18.32
N ALA A 581 -22.56 -11.81 -17.54
CA ALA A 581 -23.99 -11.51 -17.66
C ALA A 581 -24.34 -10.88 -19.02
N ASN A 582 -23.43 -10.10 -19.58
CA ASN A 582 -23.57 -9.48 -20.89
C ASN A 582 -23.74 -10.49 -22.03
N ASP A 583 -23.13 -11.68 -21.92
CA ASP A 583 -23.19 -12.68 -23.00
C ASP A 583 -24.63 -13.14 -23.31
N VAL A 584 -25.54 -13.08 -22.34
CA VAL A 584 -26.98 -13.35 -22.53
C VAL A 584 -27.54 -12.50 -23.68
N SER A 585 -27.31 -11.19 -23.63
CA SER A 585 -27.81 -10.26 -24.66
C SER A 585 -27.14 -10.50 -26.01
N LYS A 586 -25.84 -10.83 -26.00
CA LYS A 586 -25.10 -11.12 -27.23
C LYS A 586 -25.62 -12.38 -27.92
N TYR A 587 -26.01 -13.41 -27.18
CA TYR A 587 -26.66 -14.59 -27.75
C TYR A 587 -27.97 -14.23 -28.46
N PHE A 588 -28.81 -13.42 -27.83
CA PHE A 588 -30.08 -12.96 -28.44
C PHE A 588 -29.88 -12.00 -29.62
N ALA A 589 -28.71 -11.36 -29.76
CA ALA A 589 -28.38 -10.55 -30.94
C ALA A 589 -27.89 -11.42 -32.11
N ILE A 590 -26.95 -12.33 -31.85
CA ILE A 590 -26.16 -12.97 -32.92
C ILE A 590 -26.76 -14.29 -33.39
N LEU A 591 -27.34 -15.11 -32.50
CA LEU A 591 -27.91 -16.41 -32.91
C LEU A 591 -29.05 -16.26 -33.93
N PRO A 592 -30.02 -15.34 -33.76
CA PRO A 592 -31.04 -15.11 -34.77
C PRO A 592 -30.42 -14.60 -36.07
N ALA A 593 -29.45 -13.69 -36.00
CA ALA A 593 -28.76 -13.16 -37.17
C ALA A 593 -28.04 -14.26 -37.97
N LEU A 594 -27.42 -15.23 -37.29
CA LEU A 594 -26.67 -16.30 -37.92
C LEU A 594 -27.56 -17.37 -38.55
N PHE A 595 -28.68 -17.71 -37.90
CA PHE A 595 -29.48 -18.88 -38.28
C PHE A 595 -30.86 -18.57 -38.85
N ALA A 596 -31.44 -17.38 -38.67
CA ALA A 596 -32.83 -17.12 -39.08
C ALA A 596 -33.08 -17.27 -40.58
N ALA A 597 -32.06 -17.02 -41.42
CA ALA A 597 -32.17 -17.22 -42.86
C ALA A 597 -32.33 -18.71 -43.24
N ALA A 598 -31.74 -19.62 -42.47
CA ALA A 598 -31.78 -21.06 -42.71
C ALA A 598 -32.85 -21.78 -41.87
N ILE A 599 -33.14 -21.26 -40.69
CA ILE A 599 -34.06 -21.81 -39.70
C ILE A 599 -35.00 -20.68 -39.25
N PRO A 600 -36.12 -20.43 -39.97
CA PRO A 600 -36.99 -19.29 -39.71
C PRO A 600 -37.55 -19.22 -38.28
N SER A 601 -37.71 -20.35 -37.60
CA SER A 601 -38.12 -20.39 -36.19
C SER A 601 -37.13 -19.71 -35.24
N MET A 602 -35.85 -19.59 -35.62
CA MET A 602 -34.84 -18.85 -34.85
C MET A 602 -35.09 -17.33 -34.86
N ALA A 603 -35.90 -16.81 -35.79
CA ALA A 603 -36.30 -15.40 -35.77
C ALA A 603 -37.11 -15.04 -34.51
N ALA A 604 -37.82 -16.00 -33.90
CA ALA A 604 -38.53 -15.79 -32.64
C ALA A 604 -37.58 -15.44 -31.47
N LEU A 605 -36.30 -15.79 -31.59
CA LEU A 605 -35.27 -15.43 -30.61
C LEU A 605 -34.74 -13.99 -30.81
N ASN A 606 -35.15 -13.26 -31.85
CA ASN A 606 -34.81 -11.85 -32.01
C ASN A 606 -35.66 -10.97 -31.09
N VAL A 607 -35.48 -11.12 -29.78
CA VAL A 607 -36.23 -10.40 -28.72
C VAL A 607 -36.05 -8.89 -28.85
N MET A 608 -34.88 -8.43 -29.31
CA MET A 608 -34.57 -7.02 -29.54
C MET A 608 -35.18 -6.45 -30.83
N GLN A 609 -35.76 -7.29 -31.68
CA GLN A 609 -36.29 -6.92 -32.99
C GLN A 609 -35.25 -6.12 -33.81
N LEU A 610 -34.03 -6.63 -33.89
CA LEU A 610 -32.94 -6.01 -34.66
C LEU A 610 -33.27 -5.99 -36.15
N SER A 611 -32.88 -4.92 -36.83
CA SER A 611 -33.34 -4.55 -38.18
C SER A 611 -32.95 -5.56 -39.27
N SER A 612 -31.69 -6.02 -39.27
CA SER A 612 -31.17 -7.01 -40.20
C SER A 612 -30.07 -7.87 -39.56
N PRO A 613 -29.76 -9.06 -40.11
CA PRO A 613 -28.64 -9.88 -39.62
C PRO A 613 -27.30 -9.14 -39.58
N ARG A 614 -27.02 -8.28 -40.57
CA ARG A 614 -25.78 -7.50 -40.65
C ARG A 614 -25.73 -6.42 -39.57
N HIS A 615 -26.83 -5.68 -39.38
CA HIS A 615 -26.90 -4.66 -38.32
C HIS A 615 -26.86 -5.28 -36.94
N ALA A 616 -27.50 -6.43 -36.73
CA ALA A 616 -27.45 -7.14 -35.46
C ALA A 616 -26.00 -7.50 -35.06
N VAL A 617 -25.22 -8.02 -36.01
CA VAL A 617 -23.81 -8.35 -35.77
C VAL A 617 -22.95 -7.09 -35.57
N LEU A 618 -23.12 -6.06 -36.41
CA LEU A 618 -22.38 -4.81 -36.23
C LEU A 618 -22.72 -4.14 -34.90
N ALA A 619 -23.99 -4.10 -34.50
CA ALA A 619 -24.42 -3.52 -33.23
C ALA A 619 -23.83 -4.26 -32.03
N ALA A 620 -23.83 -5.59 -32.06
CA ALA A 620 -23.19 -6.42 -31.02
C ALA A 620 -21.67 -6.18 -30.95
N LEU A 621 -20.98 -6.13 -32.09
CA LEU A 621 -19.54 -5.86 -32.15
C LEU A 621 -19.17 -4.45 -31.68
N ILE A 622 -19.91 -3.43 -32.12
CA ILE A 622 -19.71 -2.04 -31.70
C ILE A 622 -19.90 -1.94 -30.19
N PHE A 623 -20.97 -2.54 -29.64
CA PHE A 623 -21.17 -2.57 -28.20
C PHE A 623 -19.99 -3.25 -27.48
N ASN A 624 -19.55 -4.42 -27.97
CA ASN A 624 -18.41 -5.16 -27.42
C ASN A 624 -17.09 -4.36 -27.44
N ALA A 625 -16.91 -3.50 -28.44
CA ALA A 625 -15.77 -2.60 -28.52
C ALA A 625 -15.91 -1.43 -27.53
N LEU A 626 -17.05 -0.73 -27.55
CA LEU A 626 -17.28 0.49 -26.76
C LEU A 626 -17.40 0.24 -25.25
N ILE A 627 -17.79 -0.96 -24.83
CA ILE A 627 -17.90 -1.28 -23.40
C ILE A 627 -16.53 -1.29 -22.69
N ILE A 628 -15.44 -1.58 -23.42
CA ILE A 628 -14.07 -1.56 -22.86
C ILE A 628 -13.72 -0.15 -22.37
N PRO A 629 -13.68 0.90 -23.22
CA PRO A 629 -13.36 2.25 -22.76
C PRO A 629 -14.37 2.80 -21.75
N ALA A 630 -15.65 2.44 -21.86
CA ALA A 630 -16.67 2.83 -20.88
C ALA A 630 -16.38 2.31 -19.46
N LEU A 631 -15.73 1.14 -19.34
CA LEU A 631 -15.39 0.52 -18.07
C LEU A 631 -13.96 0.84 -17.58
N ILE A 632 -13.11 1.50 -18.38
CA ILE A 632 -11.78 1.95 -17.95
C ILE A 632 -11.85 2.78 -16.65
N PRO A 633 -12.73 3.80 -16.50
CA PRO A 633 -12.82 4.57 -15.26
C PRO A 633 -13.13 3.70 -14.04
N LEU A 634 -13.99 2.68 -14.20
CA LEU A 634 -14.32 1.74 -13.14
C LEU A 634 -13.12 0.85 -12.79
N ALA A 635 -12.40 0.34 -13.80
CA ALA A 635 -11.21 -0.49 -13.62
C ALA A 635 -10.08 0.27 -12.90
N LEU A 636 -9.86 1.54 -13.23
CA LEU A 636 -8.82 2.37 -12.63
C LEU A 636 -9.20 2.88 -11.24
N ARG A 637 -10.43 3.42 -11.07
CA ARG A 637 -10.87 3.95 -9.77
C ARG A 637 -11.16 2.85 -8.77
N GLY A 638 -11.66 1.72 -9.23
CA GLY A 638 -12.13 0.60 -8.42
C GLY A 638 -13.54 0.80 -7.86
N VAL A 639 -14.22 -0.30 -7.55
CA VAL A 639 -15.54 -0.34 -6.93
C VAL A 639 -15.46 0.11 -5.47
N ARG A 640 -16.33 1.02 -5.03
CA ARG A 640 -16.32 1.48 -3.63
C ARG A 640 -16.62 0.32 -2.68
N PHE A 641 -15.68 0.05 -1.79
CA PHE A 641 -15.83 -0.91 -0.70
C PHE A 641 -16.62 -0.28 0.46
N ARG A 642 -17.48 -1.10 1.10
CA ARG A 642 -18.12 -0.80 2.37
C ARG A 642 -18.08 -2.06 3.24
N PRO A 643 -17.61 -2.00 4.50
CA PRO A 643 -17.61 -3.14 5.39
C PRO A 643 -19.02 -3.73 5.51
N SER A 644 -19.18 -4.99 5.14
CA SER A 644 -20.44 -5.74 5.19
C SER A 644 -20.16 -7.24 5.09
N SER A 645 -21.14 -8.07 5.43
CA SER A 645 -20.99 -9.52 5.32
C SER A 645 -20.74 -9.97 3.88
N ALA A 646 -20.04 -11.09 3.71
CA ALA A 646 -19.80 -11.70 2.40
C ALA A 646 -21.10 -11.92 1.60
N THR A 647 -22.18 -12.32 2.28
CA THR A 647 -23.51 -12.51 1.67
C THR A 647 -24.12 -11.21 1.16
N ALA A 648 -24.00 -10.11 1.93
CA ALA A 648 -24.50 -8.80 1.52
C ALA A 648 -23.70 -8.24 0.33
N LEU A 649 -22.37 -8.41 0.35
CA LEU A 649 -21.49 -8.03 -0.76
C LEU A 649 -21.83 -8.81 -2.04
N LEU A 650 -21.99 -10.14 -1.94
CA LEU A 650 -22.36 -10.99 -3.08
C LEU A 650 -23.71 -10.58 -3.66
N ARG A 651 -24.75 -10.44 -2.83
CA ARG A 651 -26.10 -10.04 -3.26
C ARG A 651 -26.06 -8.68 -3.98
N ARG A 652 -25.36 -7.70 -3.41
CA ARG A 652 -25.21 -6.38 -4.03
C ARG A 652 -24.47 -6.46 -5.35
N ASN A 653 -23.40 -7.26 -5.44
CA ASN A 653 -22.66 -7.47 -6.67
C ASN A 653 -23.53 -8.10 -7.77
N MET A 654 -24.29 -9.14 -7.45
CA MET A 654 -25.23 -9.78 -8.39
C MET A 654 -26.33 -8.82 -8.85
N LEU A 655 -26.90 -8.02 -7.95
CA LEU A 655 -27.95 -7.06 -8.30
C LEU A 655 -27.44 -5.93 -9.18
N ILE A 656 -26.26 -5.37 -8.91
CA ILE A 656 -25.75 -4.22 -9.66
C ILE A 656 -25.09 -4.69 -10.96
N TYR A 657 -24.12 -5.60 -10.87
CA TYR A 657 -23.29 -5.99 -12.00
C TYR A 657 -23.86 -7.19 -12.75
N GLY A 658 -24.60 -8.08 -12.10
CA GLY A 658 -25.30 -9.19 -12.76
C GLY A 658 -26.51 -8.67 -13.54
N VAL A 659 -27.51 -8.10 -12.84
CA VAL A 659 -28.72 -7.57 -13.51
C VAL A 659 -28.38 -6.42 -14.45
N GLY A 660 -27.51 -5.50 -14.04
CA GLY A 660 -27.03 -4.43 -14.92
C GLY A 660 -26.28 -4.97 -16.15
N GLY A 661 -25.50 -6.05 -15.98
CA GLY A 661 -24.83 -6.76 -17.07
C GLY A 661 -25.79 -7.44 -18.04
N VAL A 662 -26.99 -7.83 -17.61
CA VAL A 662 -28.03 -8.35 -18.51
C VAL A 662 -28.76 -7.20 -19.21
N LEU A 663 -29.27 -6.21 -18.48
CA LEU A 663 -30.20 -5.21 -19.03
C LEU A 663 -29.52 -4.14 -19.90
N LEU A 664 -28.33 -3.67 -19.51
CA LEU A 664 -27.65 -2.58 -20.23
C LEU A 664 -27.31 -2.96 -21.68
N PRO A 665 -26.76 -4.16 -21.98
CA PRO A 665 -26.46 -4.56 -23.35
C PRO A 665 -27.71 -4.68 -24.24
N PHE A 666 -28.84 -5.19 -23.74
CA PHE A 666 -30.10 -5.22 -24.51
C PHE A 666 -30.48 -3.83 -25.02
N ALA A 667 -30.47 -2.84 -24.13
CA ALA A 667 -30.80 -1.46 -24.51
C ALA A 667 -29.75 -0.85 -25.44
N ALA A 668 -28.46 -1.04 -25.14
CA ALA A 668 -27.36 -0.46 -25.91
C ALA A 668 -27.28 -1.03 -27.33
N ILE A 669 -27.37 -2.36 -27.49
CA ILE A 669 -27.35 -3.01 -28.81
C ILE A 669 -28.52 -2.51 -29.65
N LYS A 670 -29.72 -2.39 -29.07
CA LYS A 670 -30.88 -1.85 -29.79
C LYS A 670 -30.67 -0.40 -30.24
N VAL A 671 -30.13 0.46 -29.38
CA VAL A 671 -29.83 1.85 -29.73
C VAL A 671 -28.80 1.93 -30.86
N ILE A 672 -27.75 1.09 -30.81
CA ILE A 672 -26.74 1.04 -31.87
C ILE A 672 -27.36 0.55 -33.19
N ASP A 673 -28.21 -0.48 -33.17
CA ASP A 673 -28.95 -0.95 -34.35
C ASP A 673 -29.79 0.18 -34.98
N LEU A 674 -30.56 0.91 -34.17
CA LEU A 674 -31.34 2.06 -34.65
C LEU A 674 -30.46 3.16 -35.26
N ALA A 675 -29.30 3.42 -34.67
CA ALA A 675 -28.34 4.38 -35.21
C ALA A 675 -27.73 3.90 -36.54
N LEU A 676 -27.43 2.61 -36.67
CA LEU A 676 -26.97 2.02 -37.93
C LEU A 676 -28.04 2.15 -39.02
N VAL A 677 -29.31 1.87 -38.70
CA VAL A 677 -30.42 2.05 -39.64
C VAL A 677 -30.54 3.49 -40.12
N ALA A 678 -30.37 4.46 -39.22
CA ALA A 678 -30.44 5.89 -39.56
C ALA A 678 -29.31 6.33 -40.51
N VAL A 679 -28.13 5.70 -40.44
CA VAL A 679 -26.94 6.09 -41.23
C VAL A 679 -26.80 5.28 -42.52
N LEU A 680 -27.10 3.98 -42.47
CA LEU A 680 -26.83 3.02 -43.55
C LEU A 680 -28.10 2.56 -44.28
N GLY A 681 -29.30 2.92 -43.78
CA GLY A 681 -30.57 2.33 -44.21
C GLY A 681 -30.87 1.03 -43.46
N ALA A 682 -32.06 0.46 -43.63
CA ALA A 682 -32.50 -0.77 -42.97
C ALA A 682 -31.93 -2.04 -43.62
#